data_AF-A0A7V7FN92-F1
#
_entry.id   AF-A0A7V7FN92-F1
#
_cell.length_a   1.000
_cell.length_b   1.000
_cell.length_c   1.000
_cell.angle_alpha   90.00
_cell.angle_beta   90.00
_cell.angle_gamma   90.00
#
_symmetry.space_group_name_H-M   'P 1'
#
loop_
_entity.id
_entity.type
_entity.pdbx_description
1 polymer ?
#
loop_
_entity_poly.entity_id
_entity_poly.type
_entity_poly.pdbx_seq_one_letter_code
_entity_poly.pdbx_strand_id
1 'polypeptide(L)'
;MADDGSYDALDKAVSDIAEDGLAKYLMDADLPRGAVHYLHDELGIPKPAGRLLVRGIAQLAELSTKGAGSHADGIVKARLRRLPHFDQLEKGLDGLTAYLKGELRIAAGKTRPRHDQDFAGLLTESLRDSLEGVAAAANLRDAAAQLIAESTPQPKLFLNLFDAGSQEDLNRFHYSTRKTPFVGRENEMARLDGFLDHDSPFRWWLIHGPAGCGKSRLALELCLRRGGSWRVGFLPCEHTAQDVDGWIPDEPILLVADYASGRERAKELGRAIRDLSGRAGEFAFPVRLLLIERDAGDWWLDRLRESAGGRPEADKSRHEEPMALGGLTEGVLRRVMQACGLAETWMAELLPALREMDPEGRPLFAALMADAVAGGRPPSQFWQADGELIGGVLVREEERFWKPAGITNADKDLLALATLCGGVGLGDLSALPEGPGLLDGHDANRYHLMSSRDASERLAPLEPDILGEWFVLHHLQPGDVPGKRLEGMRELAWRMAPRGMAVFLDRTSRDFPHHDAFQAIATAPAEGSLAAVVLWARVTVNLIGRFAAPDPDAAARWYGDIQALAAKHPEEGALREQQTKAANNLISSLAASDPEAAARWYGDIQALAANHPKEEMLRESQVRAATNLIFRLAASDPDAAARWYGDIKTLAANHPKEKALRESQARAANNLINRLAASDPDTAVRWYGDILTLTTKHSEEAALRETQAKAATNLIYHLAAPDPDEAARWYGDIQALAGNHPEEKALLEHQSKAAFNLFLACVKAGAMAGAKQMAQGILRLAAENPGLPVCRDAAERLAPILKSGEGK
;
A
#
# COMPACT_ATOMS: atom_id res chain seq x y z
N MET A 1 -37.83 -20.47 29.73
CA MET A 1 -39.05 -21.01 29.09
C MET A 1 -38.91 -22.53 29.11
N ALA A 2 -40.00 -23.22 29.42
CA ALA A 2 -40.03 -24.67 29.60
C ALA A 2 -39.58 -25.40 28.32
N ASP A 3 -38.83 -26.48 28.51
CA ASP A 3 -38.46 -27.46 27.48
C ASP A 3 -39.73 -28.22 27.07
N ASP A 4 -40.27 -27.91 25.89
CA ASP A 4 -41.59 -28.35 25.42
C ASP A 4 -41.57 -29.64 24.60
N GLY A 5 -40.44 -30.37 24.58
CA GLY A 5 -40.31 -31.59 23.78
C GLY A 5 -40.20 -31.34 22.26
N SER A 6 -40.02 -30.10 21.79
CA SER A 6 -39.75 -29.77 20.37
C SER A 6 -38.34 -30.12 19.87
N TYR A 7 -37.57 -30.90 20.64
CA TYR A 7 -36.28 -31.44 20.21
C TYR A 7 -36.41 -32.81 19.52
N ASP A 8 -37.45 -33.60 19.78
CA ASP A 8 -37.50 -34.99 19.32
C ASP A 8 -37.72 -35.16 17.81
N ALA A 9 -38.51 -34.30 17.15
CA ALA A 9 -38.88 -34.51 15.74
C ALA A 9 -37.77 -34.12 14.75
N LEU A 10 -37.15 -32.94 14.93
CA LEU A 10 -36.03 -32.49 14.10
C LEU A 10 -34.79 -33.36 14.35
N ASP A 11 -34.50 -33.70 15.61
CA ASP A 11 -33.32 -34.50 15.93
C ASP A 11 -33.45 -35.93 15.44
N LYS A 12 -34.65 -36.51 15.53
CA LYS A 12 -34.95 -37.80 14.93
C LYS A 12 -34.84 -37.76 13.40
N ALA A 13 -35.42 -36.76 12.73
CA ALA A 13 -35.33 -36.64 11.27
C ALA A 13 -33.88 -36.47 10.80
N VAL A 14 -33.10 -35.64 11.49
CA VAL A 14 -31.67 -35.42 11.23
C VAL A 14 -30.86 -36.70 11.46
N SER A 15 -31.13 -37.42 12.55
CA SER A 15 -30.49 -38.70 12.87
C SER A 15 -30.82 -39.76 11.82
N ASP A 16 -32.08 -39.89 11.43
CA ASP A 16 -32.54 -40.81 10.39
C ASP A 16 -31.90 -40.53 9.03
N ILE A 17 -31.77 -39.25 8.64
CA ILE A 17 -31.10 -38.83 7.40
C ILE A 17 -29.59 -39.10 7.48
N ALA A 18 -28.99 -38.93 8.65
CA ALA A 18 -27.57 -39.17 8.88
C ALA A 18 -27.22 -40.67 8.82
N GLU A 19 -27.99 -41.54 9.48
CA GLU A 19 -27.78 -42.99 9.51
C GLU A 19 -27.90 -43.63 8.12
N ASP A 20 -28.83 -43.16 7.29
CA ASP A 20 -29.06 -43.68 5.94
C ASP A 20 -28.10 -43.11 4.88
N GLY A 21 -27.10 -42.30 5.27
CA GLY A 21 -26.09 -41.73 4.37
C GLY A 21 -26.63 -40.68 3.38
N LEU A 22 -27.86 -40.20 3.59
CA LEU A 22 -28.56 -39.22 2.76
C LEU A 22 -27.91 -37.83 2.77
N ALA A 23 -27.20 -37.49 3.85
CA ALA A 23 -26.58 -36.17 4.04
C ALA A 23 -25.68 -35.76 2.86
N LYS A 24 -24.97 -36.70 2.24
CA LYS A 24 -24.10 -36.44 1.08
C LYS A 24 -24.89 -36.11 -0.19
N TYR A 25 -26.04 -36.75 -0.39
CA TYR A 25 -26.89 -36.54 -1.56
C TYR A 25 -27.73 -35.27 -1.48
N LEU A 26 -28.04 -34.80 -0.26
CA LEU A 26 -28.64 -33.47 -0.06
C LEU A 26 -27.68 -32.31 -0.38
N MET A 27 -26.40 -32.60 -0.63
CA MET A 27 -25.41 -31.61 -1.08
C MET A 27 -25.13 -31.72 -2.59
N ASP A 28 -25.48 -32.84 -3.23
CA ASP A 28 -25.31 -33.11 -4.67
C ASP A 28 -26.62 -32.87 -5.43
N ALA A 29 -26.86 -31.59 -5.77
CA ALA A 29 -27.78 -30.96 -6.73
C ALA A 29 -29.22 -31.50 -7.00
N ASP A 30 -29.48 -32.80 -7.10
CA ASP A 30 -30.73 -33.37 -7.61
C ASP A 30 -31.74 -33.73 -6.51
N LEU A 31 -31.29 -34.39 -5.44
CA LEU A 31 -32.16 -34.76 -4.32
C LEU A 31 -32.74 -33.52 -3.58
N PRO A 32 -31.98 -32.42 -3.40
CA PRO A 32 -32.53 -31.18 -2.85
C PRO A 32 -33.65 -30.58 -3.70
N ARG A 33 -33.61 -30.75 -5.02
CA ARG A 33 -34.70 -30.27 -5.90
C ARG A 33 -35.97 -31.06 -5.66
N GLY A 34 -35.90 -32.40 -5.61
CA GLY A 34 -37.04 -33.24 -5.27
C GLY A 34 -37.63 -32.91 -3.90
N ALA A 35 -36.78 -32.73 -2.89
CA ALA A 35 -37.19 -32.32 -1.55
C ALA A 35 -37.90 -30.95 -1.55
N VAL A 36 -37.37 -29.96 -2.27
CA VAL A 36 -37.98 -28.63 -2.40
C VAL A 36 -39.33 -28.68 -3.12
N HIS A 37 -39.46 -29.54 -4.12
CA HIS A 37 -40.73 -29.77 -4.80
C HIS A 37 -41.75 -30.44 -3.88
N TYR A 38 -41.36 -31.46 -3.12
CA TYR A 38 -42.19 -32.07 -2.09
C TYR A 38 -42.66 -31.04 -1.06
N LEU A 39 -41.77 -30.21 -0.51
CA LEU A 39 -42.13 -29.17 0.45
C LEU A 39 -43.13 -28.16 -0.14
N HIS A 40 -43.01 -27.86 -1.42
CA HIS A 40 -43.93 -26.95 -2.10
C HIS A 40 -45.28 -27.59 -2.39
N ASP A 41 -45.28 -28.78 -2.97
CA ASP A 41 -46.49 -29.42 -3.49
C ASP A 41 -47.32 -30.05 -2.36
N GLU A 42 -46.67 -30.62 -1.34
CA GLU A 42 -47.34 -31.33 -0.23
C GLU A 42 -47.51 -30.48 1.03
N LEU A 43 -46.58 -29.55 1.31
CA LEU A 43 -46.63 -28.71 2.51
C LEU A 43 -46.97 -27.24 2.21
N GLY A 44 -47.17 -26.88 0.94
CA GLY A 44 -47.48 -25.51 0.53
C GLY A 44 -46.34 -24.51 0.82
N ILE A 45 -45.13 -24.99 1.07
CA ILE A 45 -43.98 -24.15 1.42
C ILE A 45 -43.40 -23.56 0.12
N PRO A 46 -43.30 -22.23 -0.03
CA PRO A 46 -42.72 -21.63 -1.21
C PRO A 46 -41.33 -22.22 -1.52
N LYS A 47 -41.07 -22.62 -2.78
CA LYS A 47 -39.81 -23.26 -3.19
C LYS A 47 -38.54 -22.54 -2.70
N PRO A 48 -38.49 -21.18 -2.62
CA PRO A 48 -37.35 -20.48 -2.04
C PRO A 48 -37.14 -20.77 -0.54
N ALA A 49 -38.21 -20.77 0.26
CA ALA A 49 -38.15 -21.14 1.68
C ALA A 49 -37.79 -22.62 1.83
N GLY A 50 -38.37 -23.49 0.99
CA GLY A 50 -38.03 -24.90 0.93
C GLY A 50 -36.54 -25.17 0.70
N ARG A 51 -35.87 -24.39 -0.17
CA ARG A 51 -34.42 -24.54 -0.43
C ARG A 51 -33.57 -24.25 0.81
N LEU A 52 -33.91 -23.19 1.55
CA LEU A 52 -33.19 -22.81 2.77
C LEU A 52 -33.38 -23.86 3.87
N LEU A 53 -34.61 -24.35 4.01
CA LEU A 53 -34.97 -25.39 4.97
C LEU A 53 -34.25 -26.72 4.67
N VAL A 54 -34.27 -27.20 3.41
CA VAL A 54 -33.57 -28.43 3.00
C VAL A 54 -32.06 -28.31 3.22
N ARG A 55 -31.46 -27.15 2.92
CA ARG A 55 -30.03 -26.91 3.11
C ARG A 55 -29.65 -26.91 4.59
N GLY A 56 -30.48 -26.33 5.45
CA GLY A 56 -30.27 -26.36 6.90
C GLY A 56 -30.36 -27.77 7.49
N ILE A 57 -31.33 -28.58 7.04
CA ILE A 57 -31.43 -30.00 7.43
C ILE A 57 -30.20 -30.79 6.97
N ALA A 58 -29.73 -30.57 5.74
CA ALA A 58 -28.54 -31.23 5.20
C ALA A 58 -27.29 -30.96 6.03
N GLN A 59 -27.11 -29.70 6.47
CA GLN A 59 -26.00 -29.31 7.34
C GLN A 59 -26.08 -29.96 8.73
N LEU A 60 -27.27 -30.01 9.34
CA LEU A 60 -27.49 -30.69 10.61
C LEU A 60 -27.18 -32.19 10.53
N ALA A 61 -27.61 -32.85 9.45
CA ALA A 61 -27.34 -34.27 9.22
C ALA A 61 -25.85 -34.54 9.01
N GLU A 62 -25.16 -33.70 8.26
CA GLU A 62 -23.71 -33.82 8.06
C GLU A 62 -22.93 -33.62 9.37
N LEU A 63 -23.28 -32.61 10.17
CA LEU A 63 -22.66 -32.35 11.47
C LEU A 63 -22.85 -33.53 12.44
N SER A 64 -24.04 -34.16 12.40
CA SER A 64 -24.36 -35.35 13.19
C SER A 64 -23.51 -36.56 12.80
N THR A 65 -23.25 -36.79 11.50
CA THR A 65 -22.37 -37.89 11.05
C THR A 65 -20.88 -37.69 11.41
N LYS A 66 -20.43 -36.44 11.58
CA LYS A 66 -19.02 -36.10 11.81
C LYS A 66 -18.65 -35.98 13.29
N GLY A 67 -19.58 -36.20 14.21
CA GLY A 67 -19.34 -36.09 15.66
C GLY A 67 -18.96 -34.67 16.12
N ALA A 68 -19.38 -33.64 15.38
CA ALA A 68 -19.09 -32.24 15.72
C ALA A 68 -19.81 -31.87 17.04
N GLY A 69 -19.11 -31.18 17.95
CA GLY A 69 -19.58 -30.91 19.31
C GLY A 69 -20.95 -30.23 19.38
N SER A 70 -21.71 -30.54 20.44
CA SER A 70 -23.12 -30.13 20.67
C SER A 70 -23.41 -28.62 20.55
N HIS A 71 -22.38 -27.77 20.61
CA HIS A 71 -22.51 -26.32 20.49
C HIS A 71 -22.81 -25.86 19.05
N ALA A 72 -22.17 -26.45 18.02
CA ALA A 72 -22.38 -26.07 16.62
C ALA A 72 -23.76 -26.49 16.12
N ASP A 73 -24.20 -27.68 16.53
CA ASP A 73 -25.54 -28.21 16.30
C ASP A 73 -26.63 -27.29 16.89
N GLY A 74 -26.45 -26.84 18.14
CA GLY A 74 -27.35 -25.90 18.81
C GLY A 74 -27.51 -24.56 18.08
N ILE A 75 -26.44 -24.03 17.46
CA ILE A 75 -26.47 -22.76 16.71
C ILE A 75 -27.25 -22.92 15.40
N VAL A 76 -27.03 -24.02 14.66
CA VAL A 76 -27.73 -24.27 13.40
C VAL A 76 -29.23 -24.52 13.65
N LYS A 77 -29.59 -25.28 14.69
CA LYS A 77 -30.98 -25.46 15.15
C LYS A 77 -31.66 -24.14 15.49
N ALA A 78 -30.98 -23.29 16.27
CA ALA A 78 -31.52 -21.98 16.66
C ALA A 78 -31.76 -21.05 15.46
N ARG A 79 -30.97 -21.19 14.38
CA ARG A 79 -31.16 -20.44 13.13
C ARG A 79 -32.26 -21.02 12.25
N LEU A 80 -32.36 -22.35 12.13
CA LEU A 80 -33.39 -23.03 11.34
C LEU A 80 -34.80 -22.66 11.84
N ARG A 81 -34.98 -22.59 13.17
CA ARG A 81 -36.24 -22.19 13.83
C ARG A 81 -36.69 -20.76 13.54
N ARG A 82 -35.78 -19.89 13.09
CA ARG A 82 -36.08 -18.49 12.75
C ARG A 82 -36.45 -18.31 11.27
N LEU A 83 -36.35 -19.38 10.47
CA LEU A 83 -36.70 -19.31 9.06
C LEU A 83 -38.23 -19.30 8.88
N PRO A 84 -38.75 -18.56 7.88
CA PRO A 84 -40.15 -18.63 7.51
C PRO A 84 -40.58 -20.06 7.18
N HIS A 85 -41.80 -20.43 7.57
CA HIS A 85 -42.39 -21.76 7.34
C HIS A 85 -41.72 -22.91 8.10
N PHE A 86 -40.84 -22.63 9.07
CA PHE A 86 -40.26 -23.67 9.93
C PHE A 86 -41.34 -24.48 10.68
N ASP A 87 -42.36 -23.83 11.24
CA ASP A 87 -43.45 -24.52 11.95
C ASP A 87 -44.29 -25.44 11.02
N GLN A 88 -44.32 -25.14 9.71
CA GLN A 88 -44.99 -25.98 8.71
C GLN A 88 -44.12 -27.16 8.30
N LEU A 89 -42.81 -26.92 8.13
CA LEU A 89 -41.83 -27.97 7.92
C LEU A 89 -41.81 -28.94 9.09
N GLU A 90 -41.74 -28.44 10.33
CA GLU A 90 -41.63 -29.24 11.55
C GLU A 90 -42.76 -30.27 11.65
N LYS A 91 -43.99 -29.87 11.32
CA LYS A 91 -45.16 -30.76 11.26
C LYS A 91 -45.10 -31.80 10.13
N GLY A 92 -44.31 -31.55 9.08
CA GLY A 92 -44.15 -32.40 7.89
C GLY A 92 -42.83 -33.18 7.82
N LEU A 93 -41.97 -33.09 8.84
CA LEU A 93 -40.61 -33.68 8.83
C LEU A 93 -40.61 -35.20 8.68
N ASP A 94 -41.56 -35.91 9.30
CA ASP A 94 -41.69 -37.37 9.16
C ASP A 94 -42.04 -37.76 7.71
N GLY A 95 -42.93 -37.00 7.07
CA GLY A 95 -43.31 -37.21 5.67
C GLY A 95 -42.16 -36.92 4.69
N LEU A 96 -41.43 -35.82 4.92
CA LEU A 96 -40.23 -35.48 4.15
C LEU A 96 -39.15 -36.58 4.29
N THR A 97 -38.92 -37.06 5.51
CA THR A 97 -37.97 -38.14 5.78
C THR A 97 -38.37 -39.43 5.07
N ALA A 98 -39.65 -39.81 5.11
CA ALA A 98 -40.16 -40.98 4.39
C ALA A 98 -40.03 -40.84 2.86
N TYR A 99 -40.33 -39.65 2.31
CA TYR A 99 -40.13 -39.33 0.90
C TYR A 99 -38.66 -39.50 0.48
N LEU A 100 -37.73 -38.90 1.23
CA LEU A 100 -36.29 -39.00 0.97
C LEU A 100 -35.77 -40.45 1.02
N LYS A 101 -36.23 -41.26 1.98
CA LYS A 101 -35.89 -42.69 2.06
C LYS A 101 -36.49 -43.48 0.89
N GLY A 102 -37.67 -43.11 0.41
CA GLY A 102 -38.32 -43.70 -0.77
C GLY A 102 -37.52 -43.46 -2.06
N GLU A 103 -37.13 -42.21 -2.31
CA GLU A 103 -36.27 -41.81 -3.43
C GLU A 103 -34.93 -42.55 -3.40
N LEU A 104 -34.34 -42.74 -2.22
CA LEU A 104 -33.09 -43.46 -2.08
C LEU A 104 -33.22 -44.96 -2.38
N ARG A 105 -34.34 -45.61 -2.05
CA ARG A 105 -34.60 -47.01 -2.46
C ARG A 105 -34.73 -47.13 -3.97
N ILE A 106 -35.32 -46.14 -4.63
CA ILE A 106 -35.42 -46.06 -6.10
C ILE A 106 -34.02 -45.85 -6.72
N ALA A 107 -33.18 -45.01 -6.11
CA ALA A 107 -31.81 -44.76 -6.54
C ALA A 107 -30.86 -45.95 -6.28
N ALA A 108 -30.99 -46.64 -5.14
CA ALA A 108 -30.17 -47.80 -4.76
C ALA A 108 -30.51 -49.07 -5.55
N GLY A 109 -31.71 -49.17 -6.12
CA GLY A 109 -32.13 -50.25 -7.03
C GLY A 109 -31.53 -50.17 -8.43
N LYS A 110 -30.88 -49.05 -8.79
CA LYS A 110 -30.14 -48.89 -10.05
C LYS A 110 -28.64 -48.97 -9.72
N THR A 111 -27.98 -50.01 -10.23
CA THR A 111 -26.52 -50.21 -10.11
C THR A 111 -25.75 -48.92 -10.36
N ARG A 112 -24.85 -48.56 -9.43
CA ARG A 112 -23.96 -47.39 -9.51
C ARG A 112 -23.30 -47.27 -10.89
N PRO A 113 -23.46 -46.15 -11.61
CA PRO A 113 -22.63 -45.88 -12.78
C PRO A 113 -21.30 -45.25 -12.34
N ARG A 114 -20.22 -45.87 -12.81
CA ARG A 114 -18.91 -45.23 -12.99
C ARG A 114 -19.00 -44.19 -14.11
N HIS A 115 -18.08 -43.22 -14.05
CA HIS A 115 -17.73 -42.24 -15.08
C HIS A 115 -18.03 -42.70 -16.52
N ASP A 116 -18.80 -41.91 -17.26
CA ASP A 116 -18.63 -41.71 -18.71
C ASP A 116 -19.31 -40.41 -19.18
N GLN A 117 -18.71 -39.81 -20.22
CA GLN A 117 -18.88 -38.43 -20.68
C GLN A 117 -20.20 -38.10 -21.40
N ASP A 118 -21.16 -39.03 -21.48
CA ASP A 118 -22.43 -38.82 -22.21
C ASP A 118 -23.52 -38.08 -21.39
N PHE A 119 -23.32 -37.84 -20.09
CA PHE A 119 -24.26 -37.06 -19.27
C PHE A 119 -24.21 -35.54 -19.56
N ALA A 120 -23.09 -35.05 -20.09
CA ALA A 120 -22.89 -33.62 -20.38
C ALA A 120 -23.72 -33.13 -21.59
N GLY A 121 -24.00 -34.01 -22.56
CA GLY A 121 -24.80 -33.67 -23.74
C GLY A 121 -26.28 -33.41 -23.40
N LEU A 122 -26.87 -34.26 -22.56
CA LEU A 122 -28.27 -34.12 -22.11
C LEU A 122 -28.48 -32.96 -21.13
N LEU A 123 -27.45 -32.58 -20.37
CA LEU A 123 -27.45 -31.39 -19.51
C LEU A 123 -27.50 -30.08 -20.30
N THR A 124 -26.99 -30.04 -21.54
CA THR A 124 -26.85 -28.78 -22.29
C THR A 124 -28.17 -28.30 -22.90
N GLU A 125 -29.09 -29.21 -23.27
CA GLU A 125 -30.44 -28.86 -23.75
C GLU A 125 -31.38 -28.49 -22.60
N SER A 126 -31.38 -29.25 -21.50
CA SER A 126 -32.20 -28.92 -20.32
C SER A 126 -31.75 -27.64 -19.60
N LEU A 127 -30.44 -27.34 -19.60
CA LEU A 127 -29.89 -26.08 -19.09
C LEU A 127 -30.23 -24.91 -20.02
N ARG A 128 -30.29 -25.11 -21.34
CA ARG A 128 -30.71 -24.08 -22.31
C ARG A 128 -32.19 -23.72 -22.13
N ASP A 129 -33.08 -24.70 -22.01
CA ASP A 129 -34.51 -24.48 -21.75
C ASP A 129 -34.76 -23.83 -20.38
N SER A 130 -33.94 -24.17 -19.38
CA SER A 130 -33.98 -23.55 -18.05
C SER A 130 -33.43 -22.12 -18.06
N LEU A 131 -32.44 -21.81 -18.91
CA LEU A 131 -31.86 -20.46 -19.06
C LEU A 131 -32.78 -19.53 -19.85
N GLU A 132 -33.53 -20.04 -20.84
CA GLU A 132 -34.59 -19.28 -21.53
C GLU A 132 -35.78 -18.97 -20.61
N GLY A 133 -36.13 -19.88 -19.69
CA GLY A 133 -37.11 -19.63 -18.62
C GLY A 133 -36.65 -18.62 -17.56
N VAL A 134 -35.34 -18.54 -17.29
CA VAL A 134 -34.73 -17.53 -16.40
C VAL A 134 -34.73 -16.14 -17.04
N ALA A 135 -34.62 -16.04 -18.37
CA ALA A 135 -34.73 -14.77 -19.09
C ALA A 135 -36.13 -14.14 -19.00
N ALA A 136 -37.18 -14.93 -18.73
CA ALA A 136 -38.54 -14.43 -18.49
C ALA A 136 -38.79 -13.97 -17.02
N ALA A 137 -37.87 -14.23 -16.09
CA ALA A 137 -38.07 -14.03 -14.64
C ALA A 137 -37.04 -13.09 -13.97
N ALA A 138 -36.39 -12.21 -14.73
CA ALA A 138 -35.43 -11.22 -14.22
C ALA A 138 -35.99 -10.34 -13.08
N ASN A 139 -37.29 -10.05 -13.09
CA ASN A 139 -37.92 -9.10 -12.16
C ASN A 139 -37.98 -9.56 -10.68
N LEU A 140 -37.78 -10.84 -10.35
CA LEU A 140 -37.82 -11.33 -8.96
C LEU A 140 -36.44 -11.48 -8.31
N ARG A 141 -35.38 -11.56 -9.12
CA ARG A 141 -33.99 -11.50 -8.63
C ARG A 141 -33.66 -10.08 -8.17
N ASP A 142 -34.10 -9.09 -8.94
CA ASP A 142 -33.93 -7.67 -8.62
C ASP A 142 -34.81 -7.27 -7.44
N ALA A 143 -36.08 -7.71 -7.35
CA ALA A 143 -36.95 -7.40 -6.22
C ALA A 143 -36.47 -8.03 -4.88
N ALA A 144 -35.92 -9.25 -4.91
CA ALA A 144 -35.35 -9.89 -3.72
C ALA A 144 -33.99 -9.29 -3.34
N ALA A 145 -33.15 -8.93 -4.31
CA ALA A 145 -31.91 -8.20 -4.06
C ALA A 145 -32.18 -6.78 -3.54
N GLN A 146 -33.24 -6.12 -4.00
CA GLN A 146 -33.68 -4.79 -3.57
C GLN A 146 -34.23 -4.81 -2.14
N LEU A 147 -35.03 -5.80 -1.77
CA LEU A 147 -35.49 -6.00 -0.39
C LEU A 147 -34.35 -6.32 0.60
N ILE A 148 -33.33 -7.09 0.18
CA ILE A 148 -32.13 -7.39 0.99
C ILE A 148 -31.19 -6.17 1.07
N ALA A 149 -31.01 -5.44 -0.03
CA ALA A 149 -30.24 -4.20 -0.07
C ALA A 149 -30.88 -3.07 0.76
N GLU A 150 -32.20 -3.03 0.84
CA GLU A 150 -32.98 -2.09 1.67
C GLU A 150 -32.93 -2.41 3.16
N SER A 151 -32.60 -3.65 3.55
CA SER A 151 -32.60 -4.10 4.95
C SER A 151 -31.20 -4.30 5.56
N THR A 152 -30.16 -4.48 4.74
CA THR A 152 -28.73 -4.43 5.14
C THR A 152 -27.86 -3.94 3.97
N PRO A 153 -27.63 -2.62 3.81
CA PRO A 153 -26.89 -2.08 2.68
C PRO A 153 -25.44 -2.60 2.69
N GLN A 154 -25.01 -3.17 1.58
CA GLN A 154 -23.65 -3.66 1.36
C GLN A 154 -22.81 -2.57 0.69
N PRO A 155 -21.48 -2.51 0.92
CA PRO A 155 -20.63 -1.51 0.29
C PRO A 155 -20.70 -1.63 -1.24
N LYS A 156 -20.82 -0.50 -1.94
CA LYS A 156 -20.85 -0.47 -3.41
C LYS A 156 -19.46 -0.77 -3.97
N LEU A 157 -19.34 -1.85 -4.74
CA LEU A 157 -18.09 -2.31 -5.35
C LEU A 157 -18.18 -2.31 -6.87
N PHE A 158 -17.07 -1.92 -7.52
CA PHE A 158 -17.00 -1.80 -8.97
C PHE A 158 -15.87 -2.66 -9.53
N LEU A 159 -16.12 -3.40 -10.61
CA LEU A 159 -15.09 -4.14 -11.35
C LEU A 159 -14.61 -3.42 -12.63
N ASN A 160 -15.35 -2.39 -13.06
CA ASN A 160 -15.00 -1.51 -14.19
C ASN A 160 -14.47 -2.27 -15.43
N LEU A 161 -15.13 -3.38 -15.80
CA LEU A 161 -14.79 -4.13 -17.01
C LEU A 161 -15.18 -3.33 -18.23
N PHE A 162 -14.28 -3.21 -19.20
CA PHE A 162 -14.63 -2.69 -20.52
C PHE A 162 -15.26 -3.80 -21.36
N ASP A 163 -16.39 -3.49 -22.02
CA ASP A 163 -16.98 -4.40 -22.99
C ASP A 163 -16.05 -4.52 -24.19
N ALA A 164 -15.52 -5.72 -24.42
CA ALA A 164 -14.59 -6.03 -25.50
C ALA A 164 -15.22 -5.97 -26.92
N GLY A 165 -16.43 -5.43 -27.05
CA GLY A 165 -17.26 -5.56 -28.25
C GLY A 165 -17.39 -4.32 -29.14
N SER A 166 -16.94 -3.12 -28.75
CA SER A 166 -17.37 -1.91 -29.49
C SER A 166 -16.34 -1.19 -30.35
N GLN A 167 -15.01 -1.21 -30.11
CA GLN A 167 -13.99 -0.75 -31.08
C GLN A 167 -12.60 -1.37 -30.77
N GLU A 168 -12.04 -2.16 -31.69
CA GLU A 168 -10.95 -3.14 -31.46
C GLU A 168 -9.59 -2.60 -30.92
N ASP A 169 -9.39 -1.29 -30.71
CA ASP A 169 -8.08 -0.75 -30.30
C ASP A 169 -8.08 0.46 -29.34
N LEU A 170 -9.24 1.02 -28.97
CA LEU A 170 -9.33 2.20 -28.09
C LEU A 170 -8.92 1.86 -26.65
N ASN A 171 -8.08 2.70 -26.04
CA ASN A 171 -7.62 2.60 -24.64
C ASN A 171 -7.13 1.21 -24.21
N ARG A 172 -6.54 0.48 -25.17
CA ARG A 172 -6.04 -0.91 -25.04
C ARG A 172 -5.04 -1.16 -23.93
N PHE A 173 -4.42 -0.11 -23.38
CA PHE A 173 -3.47 -0.20 -22.28
C PHE A 173 -4.13 -0.07 -20.90
N HIS A 174 -5.42 0.28 -20.82
CA HIS A 174 -6.14 0.26 -19.57
C HIS A 174 -6.32 -1.20 -19.10
N TYR A 175 -6.00 -1.47 -17.83
CA TYR A 175 -5.90 -2.82 -17.30
C TYR A 175 -7.19 -3.64 -17.41
N SER A 176 -8.35 -2.99 -17.35
CA SER A 176 -9.66 -3.65 -17.42
C SER A 176 -10.13 -4.02 -18.81
N THR A 177 -9.44 -3.57 -19.88
CA THR A 177 -9.68 -4.06 -21.26
C THR A 177 -9.26 -5.52 -21.42
N ARG A 178 -8.34 -5.97 -20.57
CA ARG A 178 -7.80 -7.33 -20.60
C ARG A 178 -7.21 -7.77 -21.95
N LYS A 179 -6.75 -6.81 -22.77
CA LYS A 179 -6.16 -7.09 -24.09
C LYS A 179 -4.96 -8.04 -24.02
N THR A 180 -4.08 -7.84 -23.04
CA THR A 180 -2.96 -8.75 -22.80
C THR A 180 -3.32 -9.85 -21.81
N PRO A 181 -2.81 -11.08 -22.01
CA PRO A 181 -3.00 -12.19 -21.10
C PRO A 181 -2.29 -11.88 -19.77
N PHE A 182 -2.90 -12.36 -18.68
CA PHE A 182 -2.32 -12.23 -17.35
C PHE A 182 -1.30 -13.36 -17.11
N VAL A 183 0.00 -13.03 -17.08
CA VAL A 183 1.10 -14.02 -17.02
C VAL A 183 2.21 -13.62 -16.05
N GLY A 184 2.90 -14.62 -15.46
CA GLY A 184 4.12 -14.42 -14.68
C GLY A 184 3.92 -13.83 -13.29
N ARG A 185 2.72 -14.00 -12.73
CA ARG A 185 2.30 -13.54 -11.40
C ARG A 185 1.75 -14.69 -10.56
N GLU A 186 2.14 -15.92 -10.86
CA GLU A 186 1.59 -17.12 -10.23
C GLU A 186 1.89 -17.15 -8.73
N ASN A 187 3.08 -16.70 -8.32
CA ASN A 187 3.49 -16.61 -6.92
C ASN A 187 2.67 -15.56 -6.15
N GLU A 188 2.54 -14.35 -6.69
CA GLU A 188 1.78 -13.27 -6.07
C GLU A 188 0.29 -13.62 -5.99
N MET A 189 -0.25 -14.26 -7.03
CA MET A 189 -1.63 -14.74 -7.04
C MET A 189 -1.85 -15.85 -6.00
N ALA A 190 -0.92 -16.80 -5.86
CA ALA A 190 -1.03 -17.85 -4.84
C ALA A 190 -1.00 -17.29 -3.41
N ARG A 191 -0.20 -16.25 -3.15
CA ARG A 191 -0.22 -15.55 -1.85
C ARG A 191 -1.55 -14.82 -1.63
N LEU A 192 -2.10 -14.19 -2.66
CA LEU A 192 -3.42 -13.54 -2.58
C LEU A 192 -4.56 -14.54 -2.35
N ASP A 193 -4.46 -15.74 -2.91
CA ASP A 193 -5.38 -16.84 -2.58
C ASP A 193 -5.29 -17.20 -1.10
N GLY A 194 -4.07 -17.37 -0.57
CA GLY A 194 -3.85 -17.62 0.87
C GLY A 194 -4.37 -16.49 1.77
N PHE A 195 -4.28 -15.24 1.31
CA PHE A 195 -4.88 -14.10 1.99
C PHE A 195 -6.41 -14.23 2.08
N LEU A 196 -7.09 -14.60 0.99
CA LEU A 196 -8.55 -14.79 1.00
C LEU A 196 -8.97 -16.00 1.84
N ASP A 197 -8.28 -17.12 1.69
CA ASP A 197 -8.66 -18.40 2.31
C ASP A 197 -8.26 -18.50 3.80
N HIS A 198 -7.67 -17.46 4.39
CA HIS A 198 -7.29 -17.48 5.80
C HIS A 198 -8.49 -17.67 6.75
N ASP A 199 -8.34 -18.45 7.81
CA ASP A 199 -9.44 -18.72 8.78
C ASP A 199 -9.93 -17.50 9.59
N SER A 200 -9.28 -16.35 9.49
CA SER A 200 -9.62 -15.18 10.31
C SER A 200 -10.82 -14.44 9.71
N PRO A 201 -11.80 -13.98 10.53
CA PRO A 201 -12.98 -13.28 10.01
C PRO A 201 -12.66 -11.96 9.32
N PHE A 202 -11.58 -11.27 9.71
CA PHE A 202 -11.12 -10.06 9.05
C PHE A 202 -9.60 -10.10 8.84
N ARG A 203 -9.14 -9.70 7.65
CA ARG A 203 -7.73 -9.37 7.38
C ARG A 203 -7.59 -8.24 6.39
N TRP A 204 -6.50 -7.49 6.50
CA TRP A 204 -6.08 -6.52 5.50
C TRP A 204 -4.65 -6.78 5.02
N TRP A 205 -4.35 -6.34 3.80
CA TRP A 205 -3.00 -6.46 3.22
C TRP A 205 -2.69 -5.32 2.25
N LEU A 206 -1.40 -5.06 2.01
CA LEU A 206 -0.92 -3.98 1.14
C LEU A 206 -0.09 -4.56 -0.01
N ILE A 207 -0.44 -4.21 -1.24
CA ILE A 207 0.38 -4.39 -2.43
C ILE A 207 0.97 -3.03 -2.82
N HIS A 208 2.28 -2.96 -3.02
CA HIS A 208 2.92 -1.73 -3.49
C HIS A 208 3.91 -1.96 -4.63
N GLY A 209 4.19 -0.94 -5.43
CA GLY A 209 5.15 -1.02 -6.53
C GLY A 209 4.97 0.10 -7.55
N PRO A 210 5.94 0.33 -8.45
CA PRO A 210 5.92 1.47 -9.37
C PRO A 210 4.74 1.44 -10.36
N ALA A 211 4.52 2.55 -11.07
CA ALA A 211 3.55 2.60 -12.17
C ALA A 211 3.86 1.52 -13.22
N GLY A 212 2.84 1.01 -13.90
CA GLY A 212 3.05 0.02 -14.97
C GLY A 212 3.41 -1.40 -14.52
N CYS A 213 3.63 -1.67 -13.23
CA CYS A 213 3.86 -3.03 -12.70
C CYS A 213 2.63 -3.96 -12.77
N GLY A 214 1.44 -3.40 -13.00
CA GLY A 214 0.19 -4.17 -13.10
C GLY A 214 -0.51 -4.44 -11.76
N LYS A 215 -0.36 -3.56 -10.75
CA LYS A 215 -1.02 -3.71 -9.43
C LYS A 215 -2.55 -3.80 -9.54
N SER A 216 -3.18 -2.82 -10.19
CA SER A 216 -4.64 -2.81 -10.41
C SER A 216 -5.08 -3.98 -11.31
N ARG A 217 -4.22 -4.43 -12.24
CA ARG A 217 -4.47 -5.64 -13.03
C ARG A 217 -4.47 -6.90 -12.19
N LEU A 218 -3.47 -7.06 -11.31
CA LEU A 218 -3.38 -8.20 -10.38
C LEU A 218 -4.62 -8.27 -9.48
N ALA A 219 -5.04 -7.14 -8.92
CA ALA A 219 -6.24 -7.09 -8.09
C ALA A 219 -7.52 -7.37 -8.88
N LEU A 220 -7.64 -6.86 -10.12
CA LEU A 220 -8.78 -7.18 -10.99
C LEU A 220 -8.84 -8.68 -11.29
N GLU A 221 -7.72 -9.32 -11.63
CA GLU A 221 -7.70 -10.76 -11.94
C GLU A 221 -8.01 -11.61 -10.69
N LEU A 222 -7.59 -11.17 -9.50
CA LEU A 222 -8.00 -11.80 -8.24
C LEU A 222 -9.52 -11.72 -8.05
N CYS A 223 -10.11 -10.53 -8.25
CA CYS A 223 -11.56 -10.34 -8.18
C CYS A 223 -12.27 -11.26 -9.18
N LEU A 224 -11.86 -11.28 -10.45
CA LEU A 224 -12.49 -12.11 -11.48
C LEU A 224 -12.38 -13.61 -11.17
N ARG A 225 -11.25 -14.06 -10.63
CA ARG A 225 -11.03 -15.47 -10.27
C ARG A 225 -11.91 -15.93 -9.11
N ARG A 226 -12.24 -15.03 -8.18
CA ARG A 226 -13.03 -15.35 -6.97
C ARG A 226 -14.51 -14.95 -7.09
N GLY A 227 -14.86 -14.18 -8.11
CA GLY A 227 -16.22 -13.80 -8.45
C GLY A 227 -17.14 -15.01 -8.52
N GLY A 228 -18.32 -14.89 -7.91
CA GLY A 228 -19.31 -15.97 -7.78
C GLY A 228 -19.17 -16.80 -6.49
N SER A 229 -17.99 -16.80 -5.85
CA SER A 229 -17.79 -17.37 -4.51
C SER A 229 -17.55 -16.30 -3.44
N TRP A 230 -17.14 -15.10 -3.87
CA TRP A 230 -16.94 -13.92 -3.06
C TRP A 230 -17.65 -12.73 -3.73
N ARG A 231 -18.12 -11.79 -2.92
CA ARG A 231 -18.37 -10.42 -3.36
C ARG A 231 -17.05 -9.69 -3.52
N VAL A 232 -16.79 -9.10 -4.67
CA VAL A 232 -15.47 -8.57 -5.01
C VAL A 232 -15.59 -7.24 -5.74
N GLY A 233 -14.64 -6.33 -5.50
CA GLY A 233 -14.46 -5.15 -6.35
C GLY A 233 -13.75 -3.99 -5.66
N PHE A 234 -13.61 -2.90 -6.43
CA PHE A 234 -12.91 -1.70 -6.02
C PHE A 234 -13.82 -0.74 -5.26
N LEU A 235 -13.29 -0.23 -4.15
CA LEU A 235 -13.89 0.81 -3.33
C LEU A 235 -13.63 2.19 -3.96
N PRO A 236 -14.68 3.00 -4.20
CA PRO A 236 -14.52 4.38 -4.64
C PRO A 236 -13.69 5.21 -3.66
N CYS A 237 -12.90 6.15 -4.18
CA CYS A 237 -12.10 7.07 -3.37
C CYS A 237 -12.93 7.97 -2.44
N GLU A 238 -14.22 8.13 -2.72
CA GLU A 238 -15.09 9.12 -2.09
C GLU A 238 -15.89 8.56 -0.90
N HIS A 239 -15.94 7.24 -0.67
CA HIS A 239 -16.98 6.61 0.19
C HIS A 239 -16.48 5.55 1.21
N THR A 240 -15.19 5.51 1.53
CA THR A 240 -14.61 4.37 2.25
C THR A 240 -15.06 4.14 3.70
N ALA A 241 -15.33 5.19 4.48
CA ALA A 241 -15.63 5.05 5.92
C ALA A 241 -17.13 5.00 6.24
N GLN A 242 -17.97 5.66 5.45
CA GLN A 242 -19.42 5.71 5.68
C GLN A 242 -20.11 4.40 5.26
N ASP A 243 -19.59 3.73 4.22
CA ASP A 243 -20.18 2.51 3.68
C ASP A 243 -19.88 1.24 4.50
N VAL A 244 -18.95 1.31 5.46
CA VAL A 244 -18.49 0.15 6.26
C VAL A 244 -18.84 0.26 7.75
N ASP A 245 -19.43 1.38 8.18
CA ASP A 245 -19.86 1.58 9.56
C ASP A 245 -21.17 0.82 9.84
N GLY A 246 -21.20 0.07 10.95
CA GLY A 246 -22.35 -0.77 11.34
C GLY A 246 -22.70 -1.93 10.39
N TRP A 247 -22.04 -2.05 9.24
CA TRP A 247 -22.31 -3.06 8.21
C TRP A 247 -21.83 -4.47 8.62
N ILE A 248 -22.60 -5.50 8.24
CA ILE A 248 -22.27 -6.92 8.46
C ILE A 248 -22.28 -7.64 7.09
N PRO A 249 -21.24 -8.43 6.75
CA PRO A 249 -21.19 -9.17 5.50
C PRO A 249 -22.24 -10.29 5.47
N ASP A 250 -22.96 -10.39 4.37
CA ASP A 250 -23.94 -11.45 4.06
C ASP A 250 -23.34 -12.59 3.20
N GLU A 251 -22.13 -12.41 2.69
CA GLU A 251 -21.30 -13.39 2.00
C GLU A 251 -19.80 -13.04 2.13
N PRO A 252 -18.86 -13.95 1.79
CA PRO A 252 -17.43 -13.63 1.79
C PRO A 252 -17.14 -12.43 0.88
N ILE A 253 -16.36 -11.44 1.36
CA ILE A 253 -16.18 -10.17 0.63
C ILE A 253 -14.73 -9.68 0.59
N LEU A 254 -14.29 -9.30 -0.62
CA LEU A 254 -13.02 -8.65 -0.92
C LEU A 254 -13.26 -7.19 -1.34
N LEU A 255 -12.71 -6.29 -0.54
CA LEU A 255 -12.68 -4.86 -0.74
C LEU A 255 -11.30 -4.46 -1.29
N VAL A 256 -11.23 -3.84 -2.47
CA VAL A 256 -9.96 -3.35 -3.04
C VAL A 256 -9.91 -1.82 -2.98
N ALA A 257 -8.97 -1.25 -2.24
CA ALA A 257 -8.74 0.18 -2.14
C ALA A 257 -7.47 0.57 -2.91
N ASP A 258 -7.64 1.04 -4.15
CA ASP A 258 -6.55 1.57 -4.97
C ASP A 258 -6.27 3.04 -4.62
N TYR A 259 -5.02 3.47 -4.63
CA TYR A 259 -4.55 4.78 -4.15
C TYR A 259 -4.80 5.02 -2.64
N ALA A 260 -4.33 4.10 -1.81
CA ALA A 260 -4.51 4.14 -0.36
C ALA A 260 -3.78 5.31 0.35
N SER A 261 -2.73 5.86 -0.25
CA SER A 261 -1.85 6.88 0.39
C SER A 261 -2.49 8.26 0.59
N GLY A 262 -3.63 8.56 -0.02
CA GLY A 262 -4.29 9.86 0.13
C GLY A 262 -4.52 10.21 1.61
N ARG A 263 -4.10 11.38 2.10
CA ARG A 263 -4.04 11.69 3.55
C ARG A 263 -5.31 11.38 4.35
N GLU A 264 -6.48 11.79 3.86
CA GLU A 264 -7.74 11.47 4.56
C GLU A 264 -8.19 10.04 4.27
N ARG A 265 -7.93 9.52 3.07
CA ARG A 265 -8.24 8.15 2.73
C ARG A 265 -7.47 7.16 3.59
N ALA A 266 -6.19 7.40 3.86
CA ALA A 266 -5.39 6.62 4.79
C ALA A 266 -6.00 6.63 6.21
N LYS A 267 -6.55 7.78 6.66
CA LYS A 267 -7.28 7.82 7.94
C LYS A 267 -8.59 7.07 7.90
N GLU A 268 -9.36 7.19 6.82
CA GLU A 268 -10.62 6.49 6.62
C GLU A 268 -10.42 4.99 6.58
N LEU A 269 -9.45 4.52 5.80
CA LEU A 269 -9.02 3.12 5.76
C LEU A 269 -8.51 2.65 7.12
N GLY A 270 -7.76 3.48 7.85
CA GLY A 270 -7.35 3.18 9.22
C GLY A 270 -8.55 3.01 10.17
N ARG A 271 -9.53 3.92 10.10
CA ARG A 271 -10.79 3.79 10.87
C ARG A 271 -11.55 2.52 10.47
N ALA A 272 -11.70 2.25 9.19
CA ALA A 272 -12.32 1.02 8.69
C ALA A 272 -11.61 -0.24 9.21
N ILE A 273 -10.27 -0.27 9.20
CA ILE A 273 -9.48 -1.38 9.76
C ILE A 273 -9.75 -1.55 11.25
N ARG A 274 -9.80 -0.46 12.02
CA ARG A 274 -10.14 -0.49 13.46
C ARG A 274 -11.51 -1.10 13.69
N ASP A 275 -12.52 -0.61 12.96
CA ASP A 275 -13.91 -0.97 13.16
C ASP A 275 -14.19 -2.41 12.73
N LEU A 276 -13.67 -2.81 11.55
CA LEU A 276 -13.77 -4.20 11.06
C LEU A 276 -13.01 -5.18 11.94
N SER A 277 -11.83 -4.79 12.44
CA SER A 277 -11.06 -5.63 13.37
C SER A 277 -11.76 -5.77 14.72
N GLY A 278 -12.40 -4.71 15.22
CA GLY A 278 -13.14 -4.73 16.49
C GLY A 278 -14.40 -5.60 16.43
N ARG A 279 -15.07 -5.63 15.28
CA ARG A 279 -16.31 -6.39 15.03
C ARG A 279 -16.10 -7.74 14.38
N ALA A 280 -14.85 -8.19 14.20
CA ALA A 280 -14.52 -9.42 13.50
C ALA A 280 -15.26 -10.66 14.06
N GLY A 281 -15.55 -10.71 15.37
CA GLY A 281 -16.31 -11.80 16.01
C GLY A 281 -17.80 -11.83 15.67
N GLU A 282 -18.35 -10.76 15.10
CA GLU A 282 -19.76 -10.65 14.68
C GLU A 282 -19.96 -11.21 13.26
N PHE A 283 -18.88 -11.33 12.48
CA PHE A 283 -18.96 -11.67 11.06
C PHE A 283 -19.16 -13.17 10.86
N ALA A 284 -20.28 -13.54 10.23
CA ALA A 284 -20.53 -14.91 9.79
C ALA A 284 -19.71 -15.27 8.53
N PHE A 285 -19.23 -14.27 7.80
CA PHE A 285 -18.47 -14.41 6.57
C PHE A 285 -17.18 -13.59 6.61
N PRO A 286 -16.10 -14.07 5.98
CA PRO A 286 -14.82 -13.39 6.02
C PRO A 286 -14.83 -12.07 5.22
N VAL A 287 -14.20 -11.06 5.78
CA VAL A 287 -13.94 -9.75 5.16
C VAL A 287 -12.46 -9.60 4.87
N ARG A 288 -12.13 -9.16 3.66
CA ARG A 288 -10.76 -8.94 3.19
C ARG A 288 -10.61 -7.55 2.63
N LEU A 289 -9.62 -6.79 3.12
CA LEU A 289 -9.30 -5.45 2.62
C LEU A 289 -7.92 -5.44 1.96
N LEU A 290 -7.88 -5.26 0.65
CA LEU A 290 -6.65 -5.17 -0.12
C LEU A 290 -6.36 -3.71 -0.47
N LEU A 291 -5.23 -3.19 0.02
CA LEU A 291 -4.75 -1.85 -0.25
C LEU A 291 -3.74 -1.89 -1.40
N ILE A 292 -3.82 -0.93 -2.32
CA ILE A 292 -2.86 -0.79 -3.43
C ILE A 292 -2.23 0.60 -3.40
N GLU A 293 -0.91 0.66 -3.54
CA GLU A 293 -0.19 1.93 -3.60
C GLU A 293 1.12 1.86 -4.41
N ARG A 294 1.75 3.00 -4.72
CA ARG A 294 3.04 3.06 -5.42
C ARG A 294 4.22 2.70 -4.52
N ASP A 295 4.13 3.04 -3.24
CA ASP A 295 5.15 2.74 -2.24
C ASP A 295 4.51 2.30 -0.91
N ALA A 296 5.31 1.60 -0.10
CA ALA A 296 4.97 1.34 1.31
C ALA A 296 5.50 2.49 2.20
N GLY A 297 5.33 3.74 1.76
CA GLY A 297 5.91 4.90 2.43
C GLY A 297 5.43 5.04 3.87
N ASP A 298 6.40 5.25 4.78
CA ASP A 298 6.16 5.26 6.23
C ASP A 298 5.10 6.29 6.64
N TRP A 299 5.07 7.48 6.04
CA TRP A 299 4.20 8.57 6.51
C TRP A 299 2.70 8.28 6.40
N TRP A 300 2.24 7.62 5.34
CA TRP A 300 0.81 7.36 5.12
C TRP A 300 0.40 6.04 5.78
N LEU A 301 1.28 5.04 5.75
CA LEU A 301 1.05 3.78 6.42
C LEU A 301 1.04 3.94 7.94
N ASP A 302 1.94 4.77 8.49
CA ASP A 302 1.96 5.13 9.91
C ASP A 302 0.69 5.87 10.28
N ARG A 303 0.25 6.81 9.45
CA ARG A 303 -1.02 7.52 9.68
C ARG A 303 -2.23 6.59 9.64
N LEU A 304 -2.24 5.64 8.71
CA LEU A 304 -3.27 4.61 8.63
C LEU A 304 -3.27 3.78 9.92
N ARG A 305 -2.09 3.36 10.39
CA ARG A 305 -1.92 2.62 11.66
C ARG A 305 -2.33 3.42 12.88
N GLU A 306 -1.95 4.69 12.98
CA GLU A 306 -2.41 5.61 14.02
C GLU A 306 -3.94 5.71 14.02
N SER A 307 -4.54 5.87 12.85
CA SER A 307 -6.00 5.92 12.68
C SER A 307 -6.66 4.56 12.89
N ALA A 308 -5.92 3.46 12.86
CA ALA A 308 -6.38 2.13 13.23
C ALA A 308 -6.31 1.84 14.74
N GLY A 309 -5.84 2.80 15.55
CA GLY A 309 -5.71 2.67 17.01
C GLY A 309 -4.27 2.52 17.49
N GLY A 310 -3.29 2.57 16.59
CA GLY A 310 -1.87 2.35 16.86
C GLY A 310 -1.29 1.25 15.98
N ARG A 311 0.06 1.17 15.89
CA ARG A 311 0.73 0.08 15.14
C ARG A 311 0.30 -1.31 15.64
N PRO A 312 0.28 -1.61 16.95
CA PRO A 312 -0.10 -2.94 17.43
C PRO A 312 -1.54 -3.31 17.04
N GLU A 313 -2.46 -2.37 17.12
CA GLU A 313 -3.88 -2.54 16.80
C GLU A 313 -4.09 -2.83 15.32
N ALA A 314 -3.45 -2.04 14.45
CA ALA A 314 -3.52 -2.23 13.01
C ALA A 314 -2.90 -3.57 12.58
N ASP A 315 -1.74 -3.91 13.15
CA ASP A 315 -0.94 -5.05 12.70
C ASP A 315 -1.51 -6.40 13.19
N LYS A 316 -2.42 -6.42 14.20
CA LYS A 316 -3.15 -7.63 14.64
C LYS A 316 -3.92 -8.32 13.51
N SER A 317 -4.57 -7.52 12.66
CA SER A 317 -5.39 -8.00 11.54
C SER A 317 -4.67 -7.89 10.19
N ARG A 318 -3.39 -7.52 10.20
CA ARG A 318 -2.55 -7.51 9.00
C ARG A 318 -2.21 -8.94 8.61
N HIS A 319 -2.34 -9.26 7.32
CA HIS A 319 -2.04 -10.61 6.84
C HIS A 319 -0.54 -10.92 6.89
N GLU A 320 0.28 -10.12 6.20
CA GLU A 320 1.74 -10.22 6.13
C GLU A 320 2.37 -8.82 5.98
N GLU A 321 3.70 -8.76 5.92
CA GLU A 321 4.40 -7.53 5.47
C GLU A 321 3.92 -7.09 4.08
N PRO A 322 3.96 -5.77 3.76
CA PRO A 322 3.55 -5.26 2.46
C PRO A 322 4.20 -6.03 1.30
N MET A 323 3.39 -6.46 0.35
CA MET A 323 3.85 -7.19 -0.83
C MET A 323 4.35 -6.21 -1.88
N ALA A 324 5.67 -6.17 -2.06
CA ALA A 324 6.28 -5.47 -3.18
C ALA A 324 5.99 -6.22 -4.50
N LEU A 325 5.38 -5.52 -5.46
CA LEU A 325 5.14 -5.99 -6.82
C LEU A 325 6.22 -5.42 -7.74
N GLY A 326 7.30 -6.18 -7.89
CA GLY A 326 8.40 -5.86 -8.81
C GLY A 326 8.03 -6.10 -10.27
N GLY A 327 8.93 -5.75 -11.20
CA GLY A 327 8.73 -6.06 -12.61
C GLY A 327 8.88 -7.55 -12.95
N LEU A 328 8.60 -7.87 -14.20
CA LEU A 328 8.56 -9.23 -14.71
C LEU A 328 9.93 -9.67 -15.25
N THR A 329 10.15 -10.98 -15.24
CA THR A 329 11.36 -11.57 -15.85
C THR A 329 11.32 -11.44 -17.36
N GLU A 330 12.48 -11.47 -18.01
CA GLU A 330 12.61 -11.35 -19.46
C GLU A 330 11.74 -12.36 -20.23
N GLY A 331 11.71 -13.63 -19.79
CA GLY A 331 10.87 -14.66 -20.40
C GLY A 331 9.37 -14.37 -20.29
N VAL A 332 8.93 -13.68 -19.25
CA VAL A 332 7.53 -13.26 -19.11
C VAL A 332 7.26 -12.02 -19.97
N LEU A 333 8.17 -11.04 -19.98
CA LEU A 333 8.03 -9.84 -20.84
C LEU A 333 7.91 -10.22 -22.31
N ARG A 334 8.70 -11.21 -22.78
CA ARG A 334 8.55 -11.79 -24.13
C ARG A 334 7.12 -12.24 -24.41
N ARG A 335 6.48 -12.96 -23.47
CA ARG A 335 5.07 -13.41 -23.62
C ARG A 335 4.09 -12.24 -23.69
N VAL A 336 4.31 -11.19 -22.89
CA VAL A 336 3.51 -9.96 -22.96
C VAL A 336 3.66 -9.30 -24.34
N MET A 337 4.88 -9.16 -24.84
CA MET A 337 5.17 -8.55 -26.14
C MET A 337 4.57 -9.35 -27.31
N GLN A 338 4.69 -10.68 -27.30
CA GLN A 338 4.05 -11.57 -28.27
C GLN A 338 2.53 -11.42 -28.28
N ALA A 339 1.91 -11.32 -27.10
CA ALA A 339 0.47 -11.13 -26.99
C ALA A 339 -0.01 -9.76 -27.49
N CYS A 340 0.86 -8.75 -27.50
CA CYS A 340 0.61 -7.48 -28.18
C CYS A 340 0.84 -7.55 -29.71
N GLY A 341 1.08 -8.73 -30.28
CA GLY A 341 1.24 -8.93 -31.72
C GLY A 341 2.66 -8.73 -32.24
N LEU A 342 3.67 -8.65 -31.36
CA LEU A 342 5.06 -8.53 -31.80
C LEU A 342 5.56 -9.85 -32.40
N ALA A 343 6.08 -9.78 -33.63
CA ALA A 343 6.70 -10.92 -34.30
C ALA A 343 8.00 -11.35 -33.61
N GLU A 344 8.23 -12.67 -33.53
CA GLU A 344 9.42 -13.25 -32.87
C GLU A 344 10.75 -12.75 -33.46
N THR A 345 10.76 -12.39 -34.75
CA THR A 345 11.93 -11.84 -35.45
C THR A 345 12.46 -10.56 -34.81
N TRP A 346 11.61 -9.76 -34.17
CA TRP A 346 11.99 -8.50 -33.52
C TRP A 346 12.33 -8.67 -32.04
N MET A 347 12.05 -9.83 -31.45
CA MET A 347 12.19 -10.05 -30.01
C MET A 347 13.64 -9.93 -29.54
N ALA A 348 14.58 -10.47 -30.32
CA ALA A 348 16.00 -10.46 -30.00
C ALA A 348 16.61 -9.05 -29.99
N GLU A 349 16.02 -8.11 -30.75
CA GLU A 349 16.45 -6.72 -30.84
C GLU A 349 15.76 -5.84 -29.78
N LEU A 350 14.44 -6.01 -29.60
CA LEU A 350 13.65 -5.12 -28.75
C LEU A 350 13.73 -5.44 -27.26
N LEU A 351 13.96 -6.70 -26.89
CA LEU A 351 13.98 -7.10 -25.48
C LEU A 351 15.19 -6.51 -24.72
N PRO A 352 16.41 -6.47 -25.29
CA PRO A 352 17.52 -5.69 -24.72
C PRO A 352 17.22 -4.19 -24.66
N ALA A 353 16.66 -3.60 -25.73
CA ALA A 353 16.32 -2.17 -25.76
C ALA A 353 15.28 -1.80 -24.68
N LEU A 354 14.29 -2.68 -24.46
CA LEU A 354 13.32 -2.54 -23.38
C LEU A 354 13.99 -2.54 -22.01
N ARG A 355 15.02 -3.37 -21.80
CA ARG A 355 15.75 -3.44 -20.52
C ARG A 355 16.65 -2.24 -20.27
N GLU A 356 17.20 -1.66 -21.33
CA GLU A 356 17.98 -0.43 -21.24
C GLU A 356 17.08 0.76 -20.87
N MET A 357 15.92 0.88 -21.52
CA MET A 357 14.92 1.92 -21.25
C MET A 357 14.25 1.72 -19.88
N ASP A 358 13.79 0.50 -19.59
CA ASP A 358 13.09 0.15 -18.36
C ASP A 358 13.77 -1.01 -17.61
N PRO A 359 14.83 -0.71 -16.83
CA PRO A 359 15.55 -1.72 -16.04
C PRO A 359 14.65 -2.48 -15.07
N GLU A 360 13.58 -1.84 -14.59
CA GLU A 360 12.64 -2.43 -13.65
C GLU A 360 11.82 -3.57 -14.27
N GLY A 361 11.64 -3.61 -15.60
CA GLY A 361 10.89 -4.65 -16.30
C GLY A 361 9.38 -4.57 -16.08
N ARG A 362 8.82 -3.38 -16.13
CA ARG A 362 7.40 -3.08 -15.95
C ARG A 362 6.61 -3.58 -17.19
N PRO A 363 5.60 -4.47 -17.02
CA PRO A 363 4.82 -5.02 -18.14
C PRO A 363 4.16 -3.97 -19.05
N LEU A 364 3.81 -2.78 -18.54
CA LEU A 364 3.24 -1.73 -19.37
C LEU A 364 4.21 -1.27 -20.47
N PHE A 365 5.50 -1.09 -20.17
CA PHE A 365 6.49 -0.67 -21.16
C PHE A 365 6.70 -1.73 -22.24
N ALA A 366 6.69 -3.01 -21.86
CA ALA A 366 6.70 -4.12 -22.82
C ALA A 366 5.49 -4.07 -23.76
N ALA A 367 4.30 -3.81 -23.21
CA ALA A 367 3.08 -3.70 -24.00
C ALA A 367 3.11 -2.50 -24.96
N LEU A 368 3.56 -1.33 -24.49
CA LEU A 368 3.70 -0.11 -25.30
C LEU A 368 4.69 -0.30 -26.44
N MET A 369 5.88 -0.86 -26.16
CA MET A 369 6.92 -1.10 -27.17
C MET A 369 6.46 -2.10 -28.24
N ALA A 370 5.91 -3.23 -27.82
CA ALA A 370 5.41 -4.26 -28.72
C ALA A 370 4.30 -3.72 -29.63
N ASP A 371 3.35 -2.99 -29.04
CA ASP A 371 2.24 -2.40 -29.77
C ASP A 371 2.70 -1.32 -30.77
N ALA A 372 3.70 -0.50 -30.42
CA ALA A 372 4.25 0.52 -31.31
C ALA A 372 4.88 -0.11 -32.56
N VAL A 373 5.67 -1.17 -32.38
CA VAL A 373 6.31 -1.88 -33.51
C VAL A 373 5.30 -2.68 -34.33
N ALA A 374 4.37 -3.39 -33.68
CA ALA A 374 3.28 -4.07 -34.37
C ALA A 374 2.39 -3.09 -35.16
N GLY A 375 2.27 -1.84 -34.69
CA GLY A 375 1.58 -0.74 -35.37
C GLY A 375 2.35 -0.12 -36.55
N GLY A 376 3.50 -0.67 -36.94
CA GLY A 376 4.27 -0.23 -38.11
C GLY A 376 5.41 0.74 -37.81
N ARG A 377 5.72 1.02 -36.54
CA ARG A 377 6.90 1.83 -36.19
C ARG A 377 8.16 0.98 -36.35
N PRO A 378 9.16 1.44 -37.13
CA PRO A 378 10.35 0.63 -37.39
C PRO A 378 11.19 0.49 -36.11
N PRO A 379 11.70 -0.71 -35.79
CA PRO A 379 12.57 -0.96 -34.63
C PRO A 379 13.81 -0.06 -34.58
N SER A 380 14.31 0.38 -35.75
CA SER A 380 15.45 1.29 -35.87
C SER A 380 15.22 2.69 -35.29
N GLN A 381 13.98 3.06 -34.95
CA GLN A 381 13.65 4.27 -34.19
C GLN A 381 13.74 3.99 -32.69
N PHE A 382 14.93 3.58 -32.23
CA PHE A 382 15.18 3.31 -30.82
C PHE A 382 14.92 4.55 -29.96
N TRP A 383 14.15 4.36 -28.90
CA TRP A 383 13.79 5.40 -27.95
C TRP A 383 14.94 5.62 -26.98
N GLN A 384 15.50 6.84 -26.94
CA GLN A 384 16.59 7.16 -26.01
C GLN A 384 16.09 7.57 -24.62
N ALA A 385 14.78 7.83 -24.48
CA ALA A 385 14.13 8.14 -23.22
C ALA A 385 12.71 7.57 -23.15
N ASP A 386 12.24 7.21 -21.95
CA ASP A 386 10.89 6.68 -21.66
C ASP A 386 9.76 7.50 -22.30
N GLY A 387 9.96 8.82 -22.38
CA GLY A 387 9.02 9.77 -22.97
C GLY A 387 8.78 9.62 -24.47
N GLU A 388 9.75 9.12 -25.24
CA GLU A 388 9.61 9.00 -26.70
C GLU A 388 8.72 7.81 -27.09
N LEU A 389 8.72 6.75 -26.27
CA LEU A 389 7.82 5.60 -26.44
C LEU A 389 6.39 6.01 -26.09
N ILE A 390 6.21 6.64 -24.93
CA ILE A 390 4.92 7.09 -24.41
C ILE A 390 4.31 8.17 -25.32
N GLY A 391 5.09 9.18 -25.70
CA GLY A 391 4.67 10.22 -26.63
C GLY A 391 4.28 9.66 -28.00
N GLY A 392 5.01 8.66 -28.50
CA GLY A 392 4.66 7.98 -29.75
C GLY A 392 3.30 7.28 -29.72
N VAL A 393 2.92 6.71 -28.57
CA VAL A 393 1.60 6.10 -28.38
C VAL A 393 0.51 7.16 -28.47
N LEU A 394 0.68 8.31 -27.80
CA LEU A 394 -0.30 9.40 -27.84
C LEU A 394 -0.42 10.04 -29.23
N VAL A 395 0.69 10.20 -29.96
CA VAL A 395 0.65 10.64 -31.38
C VAL A 395 -0.17 9.67 -32.21
N ARG A 396 -0.03 8.35 -32.00
CA ARG A 396 -0.84 7.35 -32.69
C ARG A 396 -2.31 7.45 -32.32
N GLU A 397 -2.65 7.62 -31.04
CA GLU A 397 -4.04 7.85 -30.61
C GLU A 397 -4.63 9.09 -31.29
N GLU A 398 -3.84 10.16 -31.36
CA GLU A 398 -4.24 11.41 -31.99
C GLU A 398 -4.53 11.25 -33.48
N GLU A 399 -3.62 10.65 -34.25
CA GLU A 399 -3.79 10.47 -35.70
C GLU A 399 -4.88 9.46 -36.04
N ARG A 400 -4.97 8.35 -35.30
CA ARG A 400 -5.85 7.23 -35.67
C ARG A 400 -7.28 7.39 -35.16
N PHE A 401 -7.47 8.00 -34.00
CA PHE A 401 -8.77 8.07 -33.35
C PHE A 401 -9.25 9.50 -33.13
N TRP A 402 -8.38 10.41 -32.66
CA TRP A 402 -8.85 11.73 -32.24
C TRP A 402 -9.12 12.69 -33.39
N LYS A 403 -8.21 12.78 -34.37
CA LYS A 403 -8.41 13.61 -35.57
C LYS A 403 -9.62 13.15 -36.40
N PRO A 404 -9.80 11.84 -36.70
CA PRO A 404 -10.98 11.39 -37.44
C PRO A 404 -12.31 11.64 -36.71
N ALA A 405 -12.29 11.63 -35.37
CA ALA A 405 -13.47 11.92 -34.54
C ALA A 405 -13.73 13.42 -34.34
N GLY A 406 -12.90 14.31 -34.88
CA GLY A 406 -13.06 15.76 -34.74
C GLY A 406 -12.85 16.28 -33.31
N ILE A 407 -11.95 15.64 -32.54
CA ILE A 407 -11.54 16.10 -31.22
C ILE A 407 -10.79 17.43 -31.34
N THR A 408 -11.18 18.40 -30.52
CA THR A 408 -10.65 19.76 -30.51
C THR A 408 -9.66 19.99 -29.36
N ASN A 409 -8.95 21.12 -29.38
CA ASN A 409 -8.12 21.53 -28.25
C ASN A 409 -8.93 21.83 -26.98
N ALA A 410 -10.20 22.20 -27.10
CA ALA A 410 -11.10 22.37 -25.95
C ALA A 410 -11.41 21.02 -25.28
N ASP A 411 -11.66 19.97 -26.09
CA ASP A 411 -11.83 18.61 -25.57
C ASP A 411 -10.56 18.14 -24.84
N LYS A 412 -9.38 18.38 -25.44
CA LYS A 412 -8.08 18.07 -24.82
C LYS A 412 -7.82 18.88 -23.54
N ASP A 413 -8.29 20.13 -23.47
CA ASP A 413 -8.21 20.94 -22.24
C ASP A 413 -9.06 20.39 -21.11
N LEU A 414 -10.27 19.93 -21.41
CA LEU A 414 -11.10 19.23 -20.45
C LEU A 414 -10.43 17.94 -19.96
N LEU A 415 -9.83 17.16 -20.86
CA LEU A 415 -9.10 15.95 -20.50
C LEU A 415 -7.86 16.26 -19.65
N ALA A 416 -7.14 17.34 -19.97
CA ALA A 416 -5.98 17.78 -19.21
C ALA A 416 -6.37 18.22 -17.80
N LEU A 417 -7.45 19.00 -17.66
CA LEU A 417 -8.01 19.39 -16.37
C LEU A 417 -8.43 18.18 -15.54
N ALA A 418 -9.18 17.26 -16.15
CA ALA A 418 -9.59 16.03 -15.48
C ALA A 418 -8.38 15.20 -15.03
N THR A 419 -7.34 15.11 -15.86
CA THR A 419 -6.11 14.38 -15.52
C THR A 419 -5.34 15.04 -14.38
N LEU A 420 -5.19 16.36 -14.39
CA LEU A 420 -4.60 17.14 -13.29
C LEU A 420 -5.37 16.94 -11.97
N CYS A 421 -6.69 16.83 -12.04
CA CYS A 421 -7.57 16.71 -10.87
C CYS A 421 -7.79 15.27 -10.37
N GLY A 422 -7.38 14.25 -11.14
CA GLY A 422 -7.78 12.86 -10.86
C GLY A 422 -9.29 12.60 -11.10
N GLY A 423 -9.86 13.33 -12.05
CA GLY A 423 -11.27 13.35 -12.41
C GLY A 423 -12.00 14.59 -11.88
N VAL A 424 -13.05 15.00 -12.59
CA VAL A 424 -13.82 16.24 -12.32
C VAL A 424 -15.31 15.96 -12.42
N GLY A 425 -16.08 16.31 -11.40
CA GLY A 425 -17.54 16.30 -11.48
C GLY A 425 -18.03 17.44 -12.39
N LEU A 426 -18.94 17.14 -13.34
CA LEU A 426 -19.46 18.17 -14.25
C LEU A 426 -20.27 19.24 -13.50
N GLY A 427 -21.00 18.85 -12.45
CA GLY A 427 -21.69 19.78 -11.56
C GLY A 427 -20.73 20.77 -10.91
N ASP A 428 -19.62 20.29 -10.33
CA ASP A 428 -18.61 21.12 -9.69
C ASP A 428 -17.93 22.08 -10.67
N LEU A 429 -17.62 21.60 -11.88
CA LEU A 429 -17.03 22.43 -12.93
C LEU A 429 -18.02 23.53 -13.35
N SER A 430 -19.28 23.17 -13.61
CA SER A 430 -20.31 24.12 -14.05
C SER A 430 -20.61 25.22 -13.03
N ALA A 431 -20.40 24.95 -11.74
CA ALA A 431 -20.58 25.91 -10.67
C ALA A 431 -19.49 26.99 -10.61
N LEU A 432 -18.37 26.81 -11.33
CA LEU A 432 -17.29 27.79 -11.40
C LEU A 432 -17.52 28.82 -12.51
N PRO A 433 -17.09 30.07 -12.34
CA PRO A 433 -17.24 31.12 -13.36
C PRO A 433 -16.64 30.75 -14.72
N GLU A 434 -15.51 30.04 -14.73
CA GLU A 434 -14.81 29.58 -15.93
C GLU A 434 -15.45 28.31 -16.53
N GLY A 435 -16.25 27.59 -15.74
CA GLY A 435 -16.85 26.30 -16.07
C GLY A 435 -17.69 26.30 -17.35
N PRO A 436 -18.69 27.19 -17.49
CA PRO A 436 -19.51 27.28 -18.70
C PRO A 436 -18.70 27.51 -19.97
N GLY A 437 -17.59 28.25 -19.89
CA GLY A 437 -16.71 28.48 -21.05
C GLY A 437 -15.84 27.27 -21.40
N LEU A 438 -15.42 26.48 -20.40
CA LEU A 438 -14.69 25.23 -20.62
C LEU A 438 -15.60 24.10 -21.12
N LEU A 439 -16.87 24.11 -20.70
CA LEU A 439 -17.90 23.17 -21.12
C LEU A 439 -18.58 23.56 -22.44
N ASP A 440 -18.29 24.75 -22.98
CA ASP A 440 -18.85 25.19 -24.25
C ASP A 440 -18.36 24.27 -25.37
N GLY A 441 -19.30 23.64 -26.07
CA GLY A 441 -19.00 22.61 -27.06
C GLY A 441 -18.53 21.26 -26.49
N HIS A 442 -18.68 21.00 -25.19
CA HIS A 442 -18.45 19.67 -24.63
C HIS A 442 -19.35 18.62 -25.31
N ASP A 443 -18.74 17.53 -25.77
CA ASP A 443 -19.44 16.38 -26.34
C ASP A 443 -19.02 15.11 -25.58
N ALA A 444 -19.99 14.47 -24.92
CA ALA A 444 -19.75 13.30 -24.10
C ALA A 444 -19.20 12.12 -24.91
N ASN A 445 -19.57 11.98 -26.19
CA ASN A 445 -19.06 10.92 -27.05
C ASN A 445 -17.60 11.18 -27.44
N ARG A 446 -17.23 12.43 -27.75
CA ARG A 446 -15.84 12.80 -28.01
C ARG A 446 -14.97 12.60 -26.76
N TYR A 447 -15.48 12.97 -25.59
CA TYR A 447 -14.78 12.74 -24.32
C TYR A 447 -14.64 11.24 -24.00
N HIS A 448 -15.71 10.48 -24.23
CA HIS A 448 -15.69 9.02 -24.10
C HIS A 448 -14.65 8.40 -25.03
N LEU A 449 -14.46 8.91 -26.25
CA LEU A 449 -13.45 8.38 -27.16
C LEU A 449 -12.01 8.59 -26.64
N MET A 450 -11.73 9.65 -25.89
CA MET A 450 -10.42 9.87 -25.28
C MET A 450 -10.21 9.07 -24.00
N SER A 451 -11.20 9.05 -23.10
CA SER A 451 -11.06 8.48 -21.75
C SER A 451 -11.61 7.05 -21.61
N SER A 452 -12.41 6.59 -22.58
CA SER A 452 -13.26 5.39 -22.55
C SER A 452 -14.21 5.32 -21.36
N ARG A 453 -14.39 6.39 -20.59
CA ARG A 453 -15.35 6.44 -19.49
C ARG A 453 -16.58 7.22 -19.92
N ASP A 454 -17.72 6.87 -19.33
CA ASP A 454 -18.88 7.73 -19.47
C ASP A 454 -18.56 9.11 -18.90
N ALA A 455 -19.01 10.14 -19.61
CA ALA A 455 -18.71 11.55 -19.33
C ALA A 455 -19.98 12.34 -18.99
N SER A 456 -21.09 11.66 -18.67
CA SER A 456 -22.39 12.29 -18.44
C SER A 456 -22.49 13.02 -17.10
N GLU A 457 -21.80 12.53 -16.07
CA GLU A 457 -21.80 13.12 -14.71
C GLU A 457 -20.38 13.54 -14.26
N ARG A 458 -19.35 12.82 -14.70
CA ARG A 458 -17.97 13.01 -14.27
C ARG A 458 -17.01 12.81 -15.44
N LEU A 459 -16.09 13.75 -15.60
CA LEU A 459 -14.96 13.66 -16.52
C LEU A 459 -13.85 12.82 -15.88
N ALA A 460 -13.55 11.66 -16.47
CA ALA A 460 -12.46 10.81 -16.01
C ALA A 460 -11.08 11.32 -16.49
N PRO A 461 -10.00 11.09 -15.72
CA PRO A 461 -8.64 11.37 -16.18
C PRO A 461 -8.24 10.42 -17.32
N LEU A 462 -7.17 10.76 -18.05
CA LEU A 462 -6.58 9.85 -19.03
C LEU A 462 -5.79 8.74 -18.30
N GLU A 463 -6.15 7.48 -18.57
CA GLU A 463 -5.52 6.29 -17.98
C GLU A 463 -4.87 5.42 -19.07
N PRO A 464 -3.75 4.70 -18.78
CA PRO A 464 -3.05 4.66 -17.50
C PRO A 464 -2.39 5.98 -17.11
N ASP A 465 -2.24 6.24 -15.81
CA ASP A 465 -1.66 7.47 -15.23
C ASP A 465 -0.44 7.99 -16.01
N ILE A 466 0.51 7.12 -16.35
CA ILE A 466 1.76 7.50 -17.02
C ILE A 466 1.53 8.11 -18.42
N LEU A 467 0.46 7.68 -19.14
CA LEU A 467 0.06 8.31 -20.40
C LEU A 467 -0.62 9.66 -20.13
N GLY A 468 -1.45 9.74 -19.09
CA GLY A 468 -2.10 10.99 -18.68
C GLY A 468 -1.12 12.07 -18.24
N GLU A 469 -0.11 11.70 -17.46
CA GLU A 469 0.96 12.57 -16.99
C GLU A 469 1.75 13.14 -18.18
N TRP A 470 2.17 12.28 -19.12
CA TRP A 470 2.83 12.74 -20.35
C TRP A 470 1.92 13.62 -21.22
N PHE A 471 0.65 13.22 -21.39
CA PHE A 471 -0.32 13.97 -22.17
C PHE A 471 -0.46 15.40 -21.65
N VAL A 472 -0.61 15.58 -20.33
CA VAL A 472 -0.70 16.92 -19.72
C VAL A 472 0.59 17.71 -19.92
N LEU A 473 1.75 17.10 -19.66
CA LEU A 473 3.05 17.75 -19.81
C LEU A 473 3.29 18.24 -21.25
N HIS A 474 2.88 17.47 -22.25
CA HIS A 474 3.04 17.80 -23.66
C HIS A 474 1.99 18.80 -24.13
N HIS A 475 0.71 18.57 -23.83
CA HIS A 475 -0.41 19.44 -24.25
C HIS A 475 -0.35 20.85 -23.65
N LEU A 476 0.24 20.98 -22.45
CA LEU A 476 0.42 22.27 -21.77
C LEU A 476 1.84 22.84 -21.93
N GLN A 477 2.70 22.28 -22.80
CA GLN A 477 4.11 22.68 -22.90
C GLN A 477 4.28 24.18 -23.26
N PRO A 478 5.24 24.92 -22.64
CA PRO A 478 5.45 26.37 -22.84
C PRO A 478 6.02 26.81 -24.22
N GLY A 479 5.62 26.16 -25.33
CA GLY A 479 6.05 26.52 -26.69
C GLY A 479 4.91 26.97 -27.61
N ASP A 480 3.70 26.41 -27.44
CA ASP A 480 2.59 26.57 -28.39
C ASP A 480 1.40 27.39 -27.86
N VAL A 481 1.50 27.97 -26.66
CA VAL A 481 0.40 28.73 -26.04
C VAL A 481 0.89 29.90 -25.18
N PRO A 482 0.21 31.07 -25.17
CA PRO A 482 0.52 32.15 -24.22
C PRO A 482 0.47 31.62 -22.78
N GLY A 483 1.46 31.95 -21.94
CA GLY A 483 1.63 31.45 -20.57
C GLY A 483 0.39 31.49 -19.66
N LYS A 484 -0.63 32.28 -20.04
CA LYS A 484 -1.95 32.36 -19.40
C LYS A 484 -2.78 31.05 -19.44
N ARG A 485 -2.63 30.16 -20.44
CA ARG A 485 -3.43 28.91 -20.48
C ARG A 485 -2.96 27.89 -19.45
N LEU A 486 -1.66 27.62 -19.38
CA LEU A 486 -1.08 26.73 -18.37
C LEU A 486 -1.34 27.27 -16.98
N GLU A 487 -1.08 28.56 -16.77
CA GLU A 487 -1.35 29.23 -15.50
C GLU A 487 -2.83 29.09 -15.11
N GLY A 488 -3.76 29.41 -16.01
CA GLY A 488 -5.20 29.27 -15.78
C GLY A 488 -5.61 27.82 -15.44
N MET A 489 -5.07 26.84 -16.15
CA MET A 489 -5.35 25.42 -15.90
C MET A 489 -4.82 24.95 -14.54
N ARG A 490 -3.60 25.39 -14.18
CA ARG A 490 -2.96 25.10 -12.90
C ARG A 490 -3.76 25.69 -11.74
N GLU A 491 -4.12 26.98 -11.83
CA GLU A 491 -4.90 27.66 -10.78
C GLU A 491 -6.30 27.01 -10.64
N LEU A 492 -6.93 26.65 -11.76
CA LEU A 492 -8.21 25.96 -11.74
C LEU A 492 -8.11 24.59 -11.08
N ALA A 493 -7.10 23.78 -11.42
CA ALA A 493 -6.88 22.47 -10.81
C ALA A 493 -6.65 22.57 -9.29
N TRP A 494 -5.86 23.54 -8.83
CA TRP A 494 -5.66 23.81 -7.39
C TRP A 494 -6.94 24.26 -6.68
N ARG A 495 -7.83 24.97 -7.38
CA ARG A 495 -9.13 25.42 -6.84
C ARG A 495 -10.13 24.26 -6.76
N MET A 496 -10.20 23.44 -7.81
CA MET A 496 -11.15 22.35 -7.95
C MET A 496 -10.78 21.13 -7.11
N ALA A 497 -9.56 20.63 -7.29
CA ALA A 497 -9.11 19.38 -6.70
C ALA A 497 -7.67 19.51 -6.19
N PRO A 498 -7.42 20.32 -5.13
CA PRO A 498 -6.06 20.53 -4.62
C PRO A 498 -5.32 19.22 -4.27
N ARG A 499 -6.05 18.19 -3.87
CA ARG A 499 -5.47 16.86 -3.62
C ARG A 499 -5.10 16.13 -4.90
N GLY A 500 -5.98 16.15 -5.89
CA GLY A 500 -5.72 15.56 -7.21
C GLY A 500 -4.49 16.20 -7.85
N MET A 501 -4.42 17.52 -7.81
CA MET A 501 -3.28 18.29 -8.32
C MET A 501 -1.97 17.96 -7.59
N ALA A 502 -1.99 17.86 -6.25
CA ALA A 502 -0.82 17.46 -5.48
C ALA A 502 -0.37 16.02 -5.81
N VAL A 503 -1.32 15.10 -6.01
CA VAL A 503 -1.04 13.72 -6.40
C VAL A 503 -0.44 13.67 -7.81
N PHE A 504 -0.99 14.43 -8.75
CA PHE A 504 -0.44 14.58 -10.10
C PHE A 504 1.01 15.05 -10.04
N LEU A 505 1.31 16.13 -9.30
CA LEU A 505 2.69 16.63 -9.18
C LEU A 505 3.66 15.60 -8.60
N ASP A 506 3.28 14.87 -7.55
CA ASP A 506 4.17 13.85 -6.98
C ASP A 506 4.42 12.70 -7.95
N ARG A 507 3.40 12.25 -8.71
CA ARG A 507 3.57 11.18 -9.71
C ARG A 507 4.42 11.62 -10.88
N THR A 508 4.07 12.75 -11.50
CA THR A 508 4.78 13.31 -12.64
C THR A 508 6.25 13.60 -12.31
N SER A 509 6.55 14.00 -11.06
CA SER A 509 7.93 14.21 -10.63
C SER A 509 8.78 12.93 -10.49
N ARG A 510 8.13 11.75 -10.39
CA ARG A 510 8.81 10.44 -10.36
C ARG A 510 8.94 9.89 -11.77
N ASP A 511 7.87 10.00 -12.55
CA ASP A 511 7.78 9.36 -13.87
C ASP A 511 8.46 10.22 -14.96
N PHE A 512 8.39 11.56 -14.85
CA PHE A 512 8.94 12.50 -15.84
C PHE A 512 9.69 13.70 -15.21
N PRO A 513 10.71 13.47 -14.36
CA PRO A 513 11.38 14.52 -13.60
C PRO A 513 12.08 15.59 -14.46
N HIS A 514 12.48 15.23 -15.69
CA HIS A 514 13.26 16.09 -16.58
C HIS A 514 12.44 16.75 -17.69
N HIS A 515 11.10 16.63 -17.67
CA HIS A 515 10.27 17.23 -18.69
C HIS A 515 10.17 18.75 -18.52
N ASP A 516 10.43 19.53 -19.58
CA ASP A 516 10.51 21.00 -19.54
C ASP A 516 9.28 21.69 -18.92
N ALA A 517 8.08 21.19 -19.22
CA ALA A 517 6.82 21.72 -18.70
C ALA A 517 6.60 21.49 -17.20
N PHE A 518 7.32 20.55 -16.58
CA PHE A 518 7.08 20.14 -15.19
C PHE A 518 7.25 21.30 -14.21
N GLN A 519 8.32 22.09 -14.37
CA GLN A 519 8.61 23.24 -13.50
C GLN A 519 7.50 24.30 -13.54
N ALA A 520 6.96 24.58 -14.73
CA ALA A 520 5.86 25.54 -14.90
C ALA A 520 4.56 25.06 -14.24
N ILE A 521 4.27 23.76 -14.31
CA ILE A 521 3.10 23.16 -13.68
C ILE A 521 3.26 23.06 -12.16
N ALA A 522 4.48 22.81 -11.67
CA ALA A 522 4.82 22.71 -10.26
C ALA A 522 4.94 24.07 -9.53
N THR A 523 4.78 25.18 -10.24
CA THR A 523 4.81 26.53 -9.65
C THR A 523 3.70 26.71 -8.60
N ALA A 524 3.98 27.53 -7.59
CA ALA A 524 3.03 27.85 -6.52
C ALA A 524 1.71 28.43 -7.06
N PRO A 525 0.56 28.07 -6.44
CA PRO A 525 -0.72 28.70 -6.77
C PRO A 525 -0.66 30.19 -6.42
N ALA A 526 -1.13 31.05 -7.33
CA ALA A 526 -1.08 32.50 -7.19
C ALA A 526 -2.07 33.00 -6.13
N GLU A 527 -3.30 32.47 -6.14
CA GLU A 527 -4.37 32.74 -5.17
C GLU A 527 -5.30 31.52 -5.07
N GLY A 528 -5.33 30.89 -3.90
CA GLY A 528 -6.13 29.69 -3.67
C GLY A 528 -6.59 29.59 -2.22
N SER A 529 -7.49 28.64 -1.96
CA SER A 529 -7.83 28.31 -0.58
C SER A 529 -6.54 27.99 0.19
N LEU A 530 -6.47 28.38 1.46
CA LEU A 530 -5.34 28.04 2.33
C LEU A 530 -5.02 26.53 2.30
N ALA A 531 -6.04 25.69 2.13
CA ALA A 531 -5.89 24.25 1.94
C ALA A 531 -5.05 23.88 0.70
N ALA A 532 -5.25 24.56 -0.42
CA ALA A 532 -4.46 24.37 -1.63
C ALA A 532 -3.01 24.82 -1.43
N VAL A 533 -2.80 25.99 -0.81
CA VAL A 533 -1.47 26.52 -0.50
C VAL A 533 -0.68 25.56 0.40
N VAL A 534 -1.30 25.05 1.46
CA VAL A 534 -0.68 24.08 2.37
C VAL A 534 -0.39 22.74 1.68
N LEU A 535 -1.29 22.28 0.80
CA LEU A 535 -1.08 21.04 0.04
C LEU A 535 0.03 21.18 -0.99
N TRP A 536 0.10 22.32 -1.69
CA TRP A 536 1.20 22.65 -2.59
C TRP A 536 2.52 22.64 -1.81
N ALA A 537 2.62 23.38 -0.70
CA ALA A 537 3.84 23.41 0.10
C ALA A 537 4.28 22.01 0.57
N ARG A 538 3.32 21.12 0.89
CA ARG A 538 3.62 19.73 1.25
C ARG A 538 4.18 18.92 0.09
N VAL A 539 3.55 18.94 -1.09
CA VAL A 539 4.09 18.20 -2.23
C VAL A 539 5.44 18.77 -2.65
N THR A 540 5.61 20.08 -2.58
CA THR A 540 6.86 20.77 -2.90
C THR A 540 8.00 20.38 -1.96
N VAL A 541 7.76 20.08 -0.67
CA VAL A 541 8.78 19.49 0.21
C VAL A 541 9.31 18.15 -0.34
N ASN A 542 8.43 17.31 -0.91
CA ASN A 542 8.83 16.06 -1.54
C ASN A 542 9.62 16.33 -2.83
N LEU A 543 9.18 17.30 -3.64
CA LEU A 543 9.91 17.73 -4.84
C LEU A 543 11.32 18.22 -4.47
N ILE A 544 11.46 19.08 -3.47
CA ILE A 544 12.76 19.53 -2.96
C ILE A 544 13.62 18.34 -2.53
N GLY A 545 13.06 17.37 -1.80
CA GLY A 545 13.79 16.15 -1.43
C GLY A 545 14.29 15.33 -2.62
N ARG A 546 13.53 15.30 -3.72
CA ARG A 546 13.85 14.57 -4.96
C ARG A 546 14.84 15.33 -5.84
N PHE A 547 14.72 16.65 -5.90
CA PHE A 547 15.45 17.51 -6.84
C PHE A 547 16.62 18.27 -6.23
N ALA A 548 16.79 18.33 -4.91
CA ALA A 548 17.88 19.10 -4.31
C ALA A 548 19.25 18.75 -4.87
N ALA A 549 19.54 17.46 -5.14
CA ALA A 549 20.79 17.03 -5.76
C ALA A 549 20.82 17.18 -7.29
N PRO A 550 19.82 16.69 -8.07
CA PRO A 550 19.88 16.76 -9.54
C PRO A 550 19.54 18.13 -10.14
N ASP A 551 18.77 18.98 -9.44
CA ASP A 551 18.41 20.35 -9.85
C ASP A 551 18.32 21.26 -8.61
N PRO A 552 19.48 21.67 -8.04
CA PRO A 552 19.52 22.49 -6.83
C PRO A 552 18.85 23.86 -7.01
N ASP A 553 18.87 24.41 -8.23
CA ASP A 553 18.27 25.70 -8.52
C ASP A 553 16.74 25.63 -8.48
N ALA A 554 16.12 24.58 -9.02
CA ALA A 554 14.69 24.35 -8.86
C ALA A 554 14.29 24.17 -7.39
N ALA A 555 15.07 23.37 -6.66
CA ALA A 555 14.81 23.13 -5.23
C ALA A 555 14.92 24.43 -4.40
N ALA A 556 15.89 25.29 -4.71
CA ALA A 556 16.04 26.59 -4.07
C ALA A 556 14.89 27.57 -4.42
N ARG A 557 14.45 27.61 -5.68
CA ARG A 557 13.28 28.41 -6.10
C ARG A 557 12.03 27.99 -5.34
N TRP A 558 11.74 26.69 -5.29
CA TRP A 558 10.60 26.14 -4.56
C TRP A 558 10.65 26.42 -3.06
N TYR A 559 11.84 26.40 -2.45
CA TYR A 559 11.99 26.84 -1.06
C TYR A 559 11.63 28.32 -0.88
N GLY A 560 12.10 29.19 -1.78
CA GLY A 560 11.74 30.61 -1.81
C GLY A 560 10.24 30.83 -1.95
N ASP A 561 9.56 30.05 -2.79
CA ASP A 561 8.10 30.07 -2.95
C ASP A 561 7.38 29.67 -1.65
N ILE A 562 7.83 28.59 -0.97
CA ILE A 562 7.29 28.20 0.34
C ILE A 562 7.48 29.31 1.37
N GLN A 563 8.66 29.95 1.40
CA GLN A 563 8.96 31.06 2.30
C GLN A 563 8.05 32.26 2.02
N ALA A 564 7.83 32.61 0.75
CA ALA A 564 6.93 33.69 0.36
C ALA A 564 5.48 33.41 0.77
N LEU A 565 5.00 32.17 0.61
CA LEU A 565 3.68 31.75 1.06
C LEU A 565 3.55 31.78 2.59
N ALA A 566 4.55 31.29 3.33
CA ALA A 566 4.55 31.34 4.79
C ALA A 566 4.56 32.78 5.32
N ALA A 567 5.27 33.70 4.65
CA ALA A 567 5.29 35.11 5.00
C ALA A 567 3.94 35.82 4.74
N LYS A 568 3.20 35.40 3.70
CA LYS A 568 1.84 35.88 3.42
C LYS A 568 0.79 35.37 4.41
N HIS A 569 1.06 34.25 5.09
CA HIS A 569 0.17 33.59 6.04
C HIS A 569 0.86 33.37 7.39
N PRO A 570 1.27 34.44 8.10
CA PRO A 570 2.08 34.36 9.31
C PRO A 570 1.38 33.68 10.49
N GLU A 571 0.06 33.51 10.46
CA GLU A 571 -0.72 32.74 11.43
C GLU A 571 -0.59 31.22 11.23
N GLU A 572 -0.24 30.78 10.02
CA GLU A 572 -0.37 29.38 9.60
C GLU A 572 0.85 28.51 9.94
N GLY A 573 0.79 27.84 11.10
CA GLY A 573 1.84 26.93 11.57
C GLY A 573 2.15 25.78 10.60
N ALA A 574 1.16 25.33 9.81
CA ALA A 574 1.36 24.27 8.83
C ALA A 574 2.32 24.68 7.68
N LEU A 575 2.35 25.97 7.31
CA LEU A 575 3.28 26.49 6.30
C LEU A 575 4.68 26.66 6.87
N ARG A 576 4.81 27.15 8.11
CA ARG A 576 6.10 27.16 8.83
C ARG A 576 6.67 25.75 8.98
N GLU A 577 5.83 24.76 9.26
CA GLU A 577 6.21 23.35 9.27
C GLU A 577 6.78 22.92 7.92
N GLN A 578 6.10 23.22 6.81
CA GLN A 578 6.60 22.83 5.48
C GLN A 578 7.89 23.59 5.13
N GLN A 579 8.01 24.87 5.48
CA GLN A 579 9.23 25.65 5.27
C GLN A 579 10.44 25.03 5.96
N THR A 580 10.29 24.66 7.23
CA THR A 580 11.40 24.06 7.99
C THR A 580 11.73 22.63 7.53
N LYS A 581 10.75 21.87 7.04
CA LYS A 581 10.99 20.56 6.38
C LYS A 581 11.73 20.72 5.05
N ALA A 582 11.35 21.69 4.23
CA ALA A 582 12.02 22.00 2.97
C ALA A 582 13.49 22.40 3.21
N ALA A 583 13.75 23.31 4.16
CA ALA A 583 15.09 23.69 4.56
C ALA A 583 15.93 22.48 5.04
N ASN A 584 15.35 21.57 5.84
CA ASN A 584 16.03 20.35 6.25
C ASN A 584 16.39 19.42 5.09
N ASN A 585 15.51 19.27 4.10
CA ASN A 585 15.78 18.45 2.90
C ASN A 585 16.94 19.04 2.08
N LEU A 586 16.97 20.37 1.94
CA LEU A 586 18.07 21.09 1.28
C LEU A 586 19.39 20.92 2.05
N ILE A 587 19.40 21.15 3.37
CA ILE A 587 20.59 20.93 4.22
C ILE A 587 21.09 19.49 4.11
N SER A 588 20.19 18.51 4.23
CA SER A 588 20.57 17.09 4.18
C SER A 588 21.24 16.70 2.86
N SER A 589 20.79 17.29 1.76
CA SER A 589 21.24 16.95 0.40
C SER A 589 22.45 17.76 -0.04
N LEU A 590 22.49 19.05 0.29
CA LEU A 590 23.43 20.02 -0.27
C LEU A 590 24.49 20.52 0.70
N ALA A 591 24.43 20.20 2.01
CA ALA A 591 25.39 20.76 2.97
C ALA A 591 26.86 20.49 2.60
N ALA A 592 27.17 19.32 2.01
CA ALA A 592 28.54 19.00 1.63
C ALA A 592 29.02 19.75 0.36
N SER A 593 28.11 20.07 -0.56
CA SER A 593 28.43 20.75 -1.82
C SER A 593 28.32 22.27 -1.72
N ASP A 594 27.42 22.78 -0.89
CA ASP A 594 27.21 24.20 -0.61
C ASP A 594 26.99 24.45 0.90
N PRO A 595 28.09 24.48 1.70
CA PRO A 595 28.01 24.71 3.14
C PRO A 595 27.44 26.10 3.50
N GLU A 596 27.66 27.10 2.64
CA GLU A 596 27.16 28.46 2.88
C GLU A 596 25.64 28.54 2.74
N ALA A 597 25.06 27.93 1.70
CA ALA A 597 23.60 27.82 1.57
C ALA A 597 23.00 27.02 2.72
N ALA A 598 23.64 25.92 3.14
CA ALA A 598 23.17 25.13 4.26
C ALA A 598 23.18 25.90 5.59
N ALA A 599 24.19 26.76 5.81
CA ALA A 599 24.22 27.67 6.95
C ALA A 599 23.10 28.72 6.88
N ARG A 600 22.78 29.26 5.69
CA ARG A 600 21.65 30.19 5.49
C ARG A 600 20.31 29.53 5.85
N TRP A 601 20.04 28.33 5.33
CA TRP A 601 18.80 27.59 5.66
C TRP A 601 18.69 27.24 7.14
N TYR A 602 19.81 26.94 7.81
CA TYR A 602 19.79 26.77 9.27
C TYR A 602 19.44 28.07 9.99
N GLY A 603 20.00 29.20 9.56
CA GLY A 603 19.64 30.53 10.05
C GLY A 603 18.15 30.84 9.90
N ASP A 604 17.54 30.47 8.76
CA ASP A 604 16.10 30.62 8.55
C ASP A 604 15.27 29.81 9.56
N ILE A 605 15.64 28.54 9.79
CA ILE A 605 14.97 27.69 10.79
C ILE A 605 15.13 28.27 12.19
N GLN A 606 16.32 28.75 12.54
CA GLN A 606 16.59 29.38 13.84
C GLN A 606 15.74 30.64 14.04
N ALA A 607 15.62 31.49 13.01
CA ALA A 607 14.78 32.69 13.05
C ALA A 607 13.30 32.34 13.23
N LEU A 608 12.79 31.31 12.53
CA LEU A 608 11.42 30.83 12.70
C LEU A 608 11.17 30.30 14.11
N ALA A 609 12.06 29.47 14.65
CA ALA A 609 11.93 28.93 16.01
C ALA A 609 11.97 30.04 17.08
N ALA A 610 12.80 31.06 16.90
CA ALA A 610 12.89 32.21 17.79
C ALA A 610 11.63 33.09 17.75
N ASN A 611 11.07 33.31 16.56
CA ASN A 611 9.86 34.13 16.38
C ASN A 611 8.58 33.42 16.84
N HIS A 612 8.59 32.08 16.89
CA HIS A 612 7.44 31.25 17.29
C HIS A 612 7.79 30.31 18.45
N PRO A 613 8.16 30.83 19.64
CA PRO A 613 8.72 30.04 20.74
C PRO A 613 7.72 29.07 21.38
N LYS A 614 6.44 29.11 21.03
CA LYS A 614 5.44 28.13 21.50
C LYS A 614 5.36 26.89 20.63
N GLU A 615 5.97 26.90 19.43
CA GLU A 615 5.88 25.79 18.48
C GLU A 615 7.07 24.82 18.66
N GLU A 616 6.86 23.75 19.45
CA GLU A 616 7.85 22.70 19.72
C GLU A 616 8.45 22.11 18.43
N MET A 617 7.62 21.87 17.42
CA MET A 617 8.06 21.30 16.13
C MET A 617 9.15 22.15 15.44
N LEU A 618 9.15 23.48 15.60
CA LEU A 618 10.20 24.33 15.00
C LEU A 618 11.54 24.15 15.71
N ARG A 619 11.54 23.98 17.03
CA ARG A 619 12.75 23.65 17.80
C ARG A 619 13.28 22.27 17.44
N GLU A 620 12.40 21.29 17.32
CA GLU A 620 12.78 19.95 16.84
C GLU A 620 13.42 20.02 15.45
N SER A 621 12.85 20.84 14.57
CA SER A 621 13.39 21.06 13.24
C SER A 621 14.76 21.75 13.26
N GLN A 622 14.98 22.70 14.17
CA GLN A 622 16.27 23.37 14.37
C GLN A 622 17.35 22.38 14.81
N VAL A 623 17.09 21.53 15.81
CA VAL A 623 18.09 20.54 16.26
C VAL A 623 18.34 19.46 15.22
N ARG A 624 17.33 19.11 14.42
CA ARG A 624 17.50 18.20 13.28
C ARG A 624 18.44 18.80 12.23
N ALA A 625 18.25 20.06 11.88
CA ALA A 625 19.10 20.77 10.93
C ALA A 625 20.56 20.85 11.43
N ALA A 626 20.76 21.28 12.68
CA ALA A 626 22.08 21.30 13.31
C ALA A 626 22.74 19.91 13.34
N THR A 627 21.98 18.85 13.66
CA THR A 627 22.49 17.47 13.67
C THR A 627 22.90 17.00 12.28
N ASN A 628 22.14 17.35 11.24
CA ASN A 628 22.47 17.05 9.84
C ASN A 628 23.72 17.79 9.38
N LEU A 629 23.86 19.07 9.74
CA LEU A 629 25.06 19.86 9.46
C LEU A 629 26.30 19.25 10.13
N ILE A 630 26.22 18.90 11.41
CA ILE A 630 27.30 18.18 12.12
C ILE A 630 27.65 16.88 11.38
N PHE A 631 26.66 16.07 11.02
CA PHE A 631 26.90 14.78 10.36
C PHE A 631 27.64 14.91 9.02
N ARG A 632 27.34 15.96 8.26
CA ARG A 632 27.89 16.22 6.92
C ARG A 632 29.22 16.96 6.96
N LEU A 633 29.38 17.92 7.88
CA LEU A 633 30.45 18.92 7.84
C LEU A 633 31.46 18.84 8.98
N ALA A 634 31.24 18.01 10.02
CA ALA A 634 32.17 17.98 11.17
C ALA A 634 33.63 17.70 10.80
N ALA A 635 33.89 16.87 9.77
CA ALA A 635 35.25 16.57 9.34
C ALA A 635 35.92 17.72 8.58
N SER A 636 35.14 18.54 7.87
CA SER A 636 35.65 19.66 7.06
C SER A 636 35.67 20.99 7.83
N ASP A 637 34.74 21.18 8.78
CA ASP A 637 34.64 22.38 9.62
C ASP A 637 34.28 21.97 11.08
N PRO A 638 35.27 21.51 11.86
CA PRO A 638 35.06 21.11 13.25
C PRO A 638 34.56 22.25 14.15
N ASP A 639 34.98 23.48 13.87
CA ASP A 639 34.59 24.66 14.64
C ASP A 639 33.11 25.00 14.46
N ALA A 640 32.60 24.95 13.22
CA ALA A 640 31.16 25.10 12.97
C ALA A 640 30.36 23.97 13.61
N ALA A 641 30.86 22.73 13.55
CA ALA A 641 30.19 21.59 14.17
C ALA A 641 30.11 21.72 15.70
N ALA A 642 31.17 22.24 16.34
CA ALA A 642 31.16 22.55 17.77
C ALA A 642 30.16 23.66 18.11
N ARG A 643 30.03 24.70 17.26
CA ARG A 643 29.01 25.75 17.44
C ARG A 643 27.58 25.20 17.36
N TRP A 644 27.25 24.41 16.33
CA TRP A 644 25.93 23.79 16.20
C TRP A 644 25.60 22.85 17.36
N TYR A 645 26.59 22.13 17.90
CA TYR A 645 26.39 21.34 19.10
C TYR A 645 26.11 22.19 20.33
N GLY A 646 26.81 23.33 20.48
CA GLY A 646 26.52 24.34 21.50
C GLY A 646 25.09 24.87 21.43
N ASP A 647 24.59 25.14 20.21
CA ASP A 647 23.20 25.55 19.99
C ASP A 647 22.21 24.48 20.46
N ILE A 648 22.41 23.21 20.06
CA ILE A 648 21.55 22.09 20.48
C ILE A 648 21.56 21.96 22.00
N LYS A 649 22.74 22.00 22.64
CA LYS A 649 22.90 21.87 24.10
C LYS A 649 22.18 23.00 24.83
N THR A 650 22.28 24.23 24.32
CA THR A 650 21.59 25.40 24.89
C THR A 650 20.08 25.25 24.77
N LEU A 651 19.58 24.84 23.59
CA LEU A 651 18.15 24.66 23.36
C LEU A 651 17.56 23.54 24.24
N ALA A 652 18.24 22.40 24.34
CA ALA A 652 17.83 21.30 25.21
C ALA A 652 17.82 21.69 26.70
N ALA A 653 18.79 22.50 27.15
CA ALA A 653 18.85 23.01 28.51
C ALA A 653 17.70 23.98 28.83
N ASN A 654 17.30 24.81 27.87
CA ASN A 654 16.18 25.75 28.01
C ASN A 654 14.81 25.04 27.97
N HIS A 655 14.75 23.85 27.36
CA HIS A 655 13.54 23.07 27.15
C HIS A 655 13.67 21.63 27.72
N PRO A 656 13.94 21.48 29.02
CA PRO A 656 14.35 20.20 29.61
C PRO A 656 13.24 19.13 29.65
N LYS A 657 12.00 19.45 29.26
CA LYS A 657 10.90 18.49 29.13
C LYS A 657 10.79 17.88 27.74
N GLU A 658 11.34 18.53 26.72
CA GLU A 658 11.24 18.10 25.32
C GLU A 658 12.22 16.97 25.02
N LYS A 659 11.71 15.74 24.99
CA LYS A 659 12.49 14.51 24.76
C LYS A 659 13.28 14.55 23.45
N ALA A 660 12.66 15.03 22.36
CA ALA A 660 13.29 15.11 21.05
C ALA A 660 14.58 15.95 21.03
N LEU A 661 14.68 16.99 21.87
CA LEU A 661 15.88 17.83 21.96
C LEU A 661 17.02 17.09 22.68
N ARG A 662 16.71 16.35 23.75
CA ARG A 662 17.70 15.53 24.47
C ARG A 662 18.25 14.42 23.58
N GLU A 663 17.37 13.71 22.88
CA GLU A 663 17.76 12.67 21.93
C GLU A 663 18.62 13.24 20.79
N SER A 664 18.28 14.43 20.29
CA SER A 664 19.07 15.10 19.25
C SER A 664 20.43 15.57 19.78
N GLN A 665 20.52 16.05 21.02
CA GLN A 665 21.80 16.38 21.66
C GLN A 665 22.72 15.16 21.75
N ALA A 666 22.20 14.02 22.22
CA ALA A 666 22.98 12.79 22.30
C ALA A 666 23.42 12.32 20.90
N ARG A 667 22.52 12.39 19.91
CA ARG A 667 22.82 12.00 18.53
C ARG A 667 23.90 12.90 17.90
N ALA A 668 23.83 14.20 18.14
CA ALA A 668 24.83 15.17 17.67
C ALA A 668 26.20 14.91 18.30
N ALA A 669 26.25 14.67 19.62
CA ALA A 669 27.47 14.27 20.33
C ALA A 669 28.07 12.98 19.74
N ASN A 670 27.24 11.95 19.48
CA ASN A 670 27.70 10.73 18.84
C ASN A 670 28.22 10.96 17.41
N ASN A 671 27.59 11.84 16.63
CA ASN A 671 28.06 12.18 15.28
C ASN A 671 29.44 12.86 15.32
N LEU A 672 29.67 13.75 16.29
CA LEU A 672 30.97 14.38 16.50
C LEU A 672 32.03 13.35 16.90
N ILE A 673 31.73 12.46 17.85
CA ILE A 673 32.63 11.35 18.23
C ILE A 673 33.02 10.52 17.00
N ASN A 674 32.03 10.09 16.21
CA ASN A 674 32.28 9.26 15.03
C ASN A 674 33.13 9.95 13.95
N ARG A 675 33.08 11.29 13.86
CA ARG A 675 33.81 12.05 12.84
C ARG A 675 35.18 12.52 13.31
N LEU A 676 35.32 12.83 14.59
CA LEU A 676 36.45 13.58 15.12
C LEU A 676 37.26 12.83 16.19
N ALA A 677 36.82 11.67 16.69
CA ALA A 677 37.55 10.96 17.75
C ALA A 677 39.01 10.65 17.38
N ALA A 678 39.29 10.29 16.12
CA ALA A 678 40.66 10.00 15.69
C ALA A 678 41.58 11.23 15.65
N SER A 679 41.02 12.42 15.40
CA SER A 679 41.78 13.68 15.29
C SER A 679 41.80 14.50 16.58
N ASP A 680 40.76 14.37 17.41
CA ASP A 680 40.62 15.05 18.70
C ASP A 680 40.00 14.10 19.75
N PRO A 681 40.81 13.18 20.31
CA PRO A 681 40.35 12.20 21.29
C PRO A 681 39.80 12.85 22.56
N ASP A 682 40.44 13.90 23.06
CA ASP A 682 40.08 14.55 24.33
C ASP A 682 38.68 15.16 24.25
N THR A 683 38.37 15.86 23.16
CA THR A 683 37.04 16.43 22.97
C THR A 683 35.99 15.34 22.71
N ALA A 684 36.34 14.26 22.01
CA ALA A 684 35.44 13.11 21.84
C ALA A 684 35.04 12.46 23.17
N VAL A 685 35.99 12.31 24.10
CA VAL A 685 35.71 11.82 25.45
C VAL A 685 34.79 12.78 26.23
N ARG A 686 34.92 14.10 26.04
CA ARG A 686 34.00 15.08 26.65
C ARG A 686 32.58 14.96 26.11
N TRP A 687 32.40 14.78 24.79
CA TRP A 687 31.07 14.54 24.21
C TRP A 687 30.44 13.24 24.71
N TYR A 688 31.24 12.21 24.96
CA TYR A 688 30.74 10.99 25.61
C TYR A 688 30.29 11.25 27.05
N GLY A 689 31.03 12.08 27.80
CA GLY A 689 30.61 12.55 29.13
C GLY A 689 29.27 13.31 29.13
N ASP A 690 29.01 14.11 28.10
CA ASP A 690 27.71 14.76 27.91
C ASP A 690 26.58 13.73 27.69
N ILE A 691 26.82 12.69 26.89
CA ILE A 691 25.86 11.58 26.67
C ILE A 691 25.61 10.82 27.98
N LEU A 692 26.66 10.47 28.73
CA LEU A 692 26.53 9.83 30.05
C LEU A 692 25.67 10.65 31.00
N THR A 693 25.87 11.97 31.02
CA THR A 693 25.08 12.88 31.86
C THR A 693 23.60 12.85 31.47
N LEU A 694 23.28 12.84 30.17
CA LEU A 694 21.91 12.73 29.68
C LEU A 694 21.28 11.38 30.05
N THR A 695 21.95 10.27 29.74
CA THR A 695 21.42 8.93 30.03
C THR A 695 21.25 8.68 31.53
N THR A 696 22.14 9.23 32.36
CA THR A 696 22.01 9.13 33.83
C THR A 696 20.79 9.89 34.34
N LYS A 697 20.52 11.08 33.80
CA LYS A 697 19.36 11.90 34.20
C LYS A 697 18.04 11.37 33.67
N HIS A 698 18.06 10.71 32.52
CA HIS A 698 16.89 10.24 31.78
C HIS A 698 17.02 8.74 31.49
N SER A 699 17.30 7.97 32.54
CA SER A 699 17.59 6.54 32.48
C SER A 699 16.46 5.68 31.93
N GLU A 700 15.25 6.22 31.84
CA GLU A 700 14.07 5.60 31.24
C GLU A 700 14.07 5.64 29.70
N GLU A 701 14.81 6.56 29.08
CA GLU A 701 14.79 6.78 27.63
C GLU A 701 15.70 5.79 26.87
N ALA A 702 15.11 4.78 26.22
CA ALA A 702 15.83 3.77 25.43
C ALA A 702 16.74 4.36 24.34
N ALA A 703 16.29 5.42 23.66
CA ALA A 703 17.09 6.07 22.62
C ALA A 703 18.40 6.68 23.15
N LEU A 704 18.43 7.16 24.40
CA LEU A 704 19.65 7.67 25.04
C LEU A 704 20.60 6.54 25.40
N ARG A 705 20.07 5.42 25.94
CA ARG A 705 20.85 4.20 26.20
C ARG A 705 21.49 3.65 24.93
N GLU A 706 20.72 3.53 23.84
CA GLU A 706 21.22 3.10 22.54
C GLU A 706 22.32 4.05 22.03
N THR A 707 22.09 5.36 22.12
CA THR A 707 23.07 6.36 21.68
C THR A 707 24.35 6.33 22.52
N GLN A 708 24.27 6.08 23.83
CA GLN A 708 25.44 5.85 24.68
C GLN A 708 26.22 4.61 24.24
N ALA A 709 25.54 3.48 24.02
CA ALA A 709 26.19 2.26 23.58
C ALA A 709 26.87 2.43 22.20
N LYS A 710 26.21 3.15 21.29
CA LYS A 710 26.74 3.52 19.98
C LYS A 710 27.97 4.43 20.08
N ALA A 711 27.92 5.45 20.92
CA ALA A 711 29.04 6.37 21.13
C ALA A 711 30.25 5.68 21.75
N ALA A 712 30.04 4.83 22.76
CA ALA A 712 31.07 3.99 23.34
C ALA A 712 31.70 3.05 22.30
N THR A 713 30.88 2.44 21.43
CA THR A 713 31.37 1.60 20.32
C THR A 713 32.27 2.39 19.36
N ASN A 714 31.91 3.63 19.04
CA ASN A 714 32.70 4.51 18.16
C ASN A 714 34.01 4.95 18.82
N LEU A 715 34.01 5.25 20.13
CA LEU A 715 35.25 5.54 20.87
C LEU A 715 36.19 4.33 20.86
N ILE A 716 35.68 3.13 21.14
CA ILE A 716 36.49 1.89 21.06
C ILE A 716 37.05 1.71 19.65
N TYR A 717 36.24 1.91 18.62
CA TYR A 717 36.68 1.78 17.23
C TYR A 717 37.86 2.71 16.88
N HIS A 718 37.80 3.97 17.31
CA HIS A 718 38.82 4.97 16.96
C HIS A 718 40.03 4.98 17.91
N LEU A 719 39.82 4.68 19.20
CA LEU A 719 40.78 4.96 20.27
C LEU A 719 41.31 3.73 21.00
N ALA A 720 40.81 2.52 20.75
CA ALA A 720 41.28 1.35 21.48
C ALA A 720 42.68 0.87 21.06
N ALA A 721 43.14 1.17 19.85
CA ALA A 721 44.42 0.64 19.36
C ALA A 721 45.66 1.14 20.13
N PRO A 722 45.76 2.42 20.51
CA PRO A 722 46.86 2.91 21.36
C PRO A 722 46.85 2.35 22.78
N ASP A 723 45.67 2.19 23.38
CA ASP A 723 45.51 1.69 24.76
C ASP A 723 44.19 0.89 24.90
N PRO A 724 44.24 -0.44 24.67
CA PRO A 724 43.07 -1.30 24.79
C PRO A 724 42.54 -1.40 26.23
N ASP A 725 43.39 -1.23 27.23
CA ASP A 725 43.00 -1.33 28.64
C ASP A 725 42.18 -0.10 29.05
N GLU A 726 42.57 1.08 28.58
CA GLU A 726 41.76 2.29 28.77
C GLU A 726 40.40 2.17 28.06
N ALA A 727 40.38 1.63 26.84
CA ALA A 727 39.14 1.46 26.07
C ALA A 727 38.18 0.41 26.67
N ALA A 728 38.67 -0.50 27.52
CA ALA A 728 37.85 -1.50 28.20
C ALA A 728 36.76 -0.88 29.08
N ARG A 729 36.95 0.36 29.57
CA ARG A 729 35.92 1.07 30.35
C ARG A 729 34.65 1.33 29.55
N TRP A 730 34.78 1.73 28.28
CA TRP A 730 33.64 1.98 27.40
C TRP A 730 32.92 0.69 27.06
N TYR A 731 33.67 -0.42 26.93
CA TYR A 731 33.04 -1.73 26.77
C TYR A 731 32.25 -2.12 28.02
N GLY A 732 32.80 -1.88 29.20
CA GLY A 732 32.11 -2.07 30.49
C GLY A 732 30.79 -1.29 30.58
N ASP A 733 30.76 -0.04 30.12
CA ASP A 733 29.53 0.76 30.06
C ASP A 733 28.45 0.09 29.18
N ILE A 734 28.84 -0.43 28.01
CA ILE A 734 27.91 -1.15 27.11
C ILE A 734 27.41 -2.44 27.76
N GLN A 735 28.29 -3.20 28.44
CA GLN A 735 27.89 -4.42 29.15
C GLN A 735 26.89 -4.12 30.27
N ALA A 736 27.09 -3.03 31.01
CA ALA A 736 26.17 -2.62 32.06
C ALA A 736 24.79 -2.27 31.48
N LEU A 737 24.74 -1.51 30.39
CA LEU A 737 23.49 -1.18 29.70
C LEU A 737 22.77 -2.45 29.21
N ALA A 738 23.47 -3.32 28.47
CA ALA A 738 22.89 -4.54 27.92
C ALA A 738 22.46 -5.55 29.00
N GLY A 739 23.20 -5.62 30.11
CA GLY A 739 22.85 -6.47 31.25
C GLY A 739 21.62 -5.96 32.01
N ASN A 740 21.45 -4.64 32.12
CA ASN A 740 20.31 -4.02 32.78
C ASN A 740 19.05 -4.01 31.89
N HIS A 741 19.20 -4.07 30.57
CA HIS A 741 18.13 -4.00 29.57
C HIS A 741 18.29 -5.09 28.50
N PRO A 742 18.25 -6.38 28.87
CA PRO A 742 18.49 -7.49 27.94
C PRO A 742 17.44 -7.62 26.82
N GLU A 743 16.27 -7.01 26.99
CA GLU A 743 15.20 -6.93 25.98
C GLU A 743 15.54 -5.99 24.82
N GLU A 744 16.45 -5.04 25.02
CA GLU A 744 16.84 -4.05 24.03
C GLU A 744 17.91 -4.62 23.10
N LYS A 745 17.47 -5.28 22.03
CA LYS A 745 18.34 -5.92 21.02
C LYS A 745 19.45 -5.01 20.50
N ALA A 746 19.19 -3.71 20.35
CA ALA A 746 20.18 -2.74 19.88
C ALA A 746 21.42 -2.66 20.80
N LEU A 747 21.24 -2.79 22.13
CA LEU A 747 22.35 -2.77 23.09
C LEU A 747 23.23 -4.01 22.93
N LEU A 748 22.63 -5.18 22.72
CA LEU A 748 23.35 -6.44 22.45
C LEU A 748 24.12 -6.37 21.13
N GLU A 749 23.55 -5.77 20.08
CA GLU A 749 24.24 -5.54 18.82
C GLU A 749 25.47 -4.63 19.00
N HIS A 750 25.32 -3.54 19.76
CA HIS A 750 26.43 -2.65 20.08
C HIS A 750 27.49 -3.33 20.96
N GLN A 751 27.09 -4.16 21.91
CA GLN A 751 28.00 -4.97 22.72
C GLN A 751 28.84 -5.90 21.85
N SER A 752 28.21 -6.60 20.90
CA SER A 752 28.93 -7.49 19.99
C SER A 752 29.90 -6.74 19.07
N LYS A 753 29.48 -5.59 18.51
CA LYS A 753 30.34 -4.73 17.67
C LYS A 753 31.54 -4.20 18.46
N ALA A 754 31.30 -3.71 19.68
CA ALA A 754 32.34 -3.18 20.57
C ALA A 754 33.33 -4.27 20.99
N ALA A 755 32.86 -5.47 21.36
CA ALA A 755 33.71 -6.61 21.71
C ALA A 755 34.63 -6.99 20.55
N PHE A 756 34.11 -7.01 19.31
CA PHE A 756 34.91 -7.30 18.13
C PHE A 756 35.95 -6.20 17.83
N ASN A 757 35.58 -4.91 17.95
CA ASN A 757 36.51 -3.81 17.77
C ASN A 757 37.64 -3.84 18.82
N LEU A 758 37.30 -4.12 20.09
CA LEU A 758 38.27 -4.22 21.17
C LEU A 758 39.18 -5.45 21.00
N PHE A 759 38.63 -6.58 20.53
CA PHE A 759 39.43 -7.76 20.14
C PHE A 759 40.51 -7.40 19.12
N LEU A 760 40.14 -6.70 18.03
CA LEU A 760 41.09 -6.28 17.01
C LEU A 760 42.16 -5.34 17.56
N ALA A 761 41.78 -4.42 18.45
CA ALA A 761 42.71 -3.52 19.12
C ALA A 761 43.70 -4.28 20.02
N CYS A 762 43.23 -5.22 20.83
CA CYS A 762 44.09 -6.07 21.66
C CYS A 762 45.08 -6.88 20.82
N VAL A 763 44.62 -7.50 19.72
CA VAL A 763 45.50 -8.23 18.80
C VAL A 763 46.58 -7.31 18.22
N LYS A 764 46.19 -6.10 17.77
CA LYS A 764 47.13 -5.11 17.21
C LYS A 764 48.15 -4.62 18.24
N ALA A 765 47.74 -4.47 19.50
CA ALA A 765 48.61 -4.05 20.60
C ALA A 765 49.45 -5.20 21.21
N GLY A 766 49.25 -6.45 20.77
CA GLY A 766 49.90 -7.63 21.35
C GLY A 766 49.34 -8.05 22.72
N ALA A 767 48.22 -7.49 23.16
CA ALA A 767 47.54 -7.80 24.42
C ALA A 767 46.72 -9.10 24.30
N MET A 768 47.40 -10.24 24.16
CA MET A 768 46.78 -11.53 23.85
C MET A 768 45.79 -12.04 24.91
N ALA A 769 46.00 -11.70 26.19
CA ALA A 769 45.06 -12.05 27.25
C ALA A 769 43.69 -11.34 27.04
N GLY A 770 43.73 -10.05 26.76
CA GLY A 770 42.52 -9.26 26.44
C GLY A 770 41.85 -9.73 25.15
N ALA A 771 42.63 -10.04 24.11
CA ALA A 771 42.10 -10.61 22.87
C ALA A 771 41.35 -11.93 23.12
N LYS A 772 41.94 -12.84 23.91
CA LYS A 772 41.28 -14.10 24.27
C LYS A 772 39.98 -13.88 25.04
N GLN A 773 39.95 -12.93 25.96
CA GLN A 773 38.75 -12.59 26.74
C GLN A 773 37.64 -12.05 25.82
N MET A 774 37.95 -11.13 24.91
CA MET A 774 36.97 -10.59 23.96
C MET A 774 36.45 -11.67 23.01
N ALA A 775 37.34 -12.52 22.49
CA ALA A 775 36.97 -13.67 21.66
C ALA A 775 35.94 -14.59 22.33
N GLN A 776 36.17 -14.93 23.62
CA GLN A 776 35.22 -15.74 24.39
C GLN A 776 33.88 -15.03 24.60
N GLY A 777 33.90 -13.72 24.85
CA GLY A 777 32.69 -12.90 24.98
C GLY A 777 31.85 -12.88 23.71
N ILE A 778 32.48 -12.71 22.54
CA ILE A 778 31.80 -12.72 21.23
C ILE A 778 31.11 -14.07 20.98
N LEU A 779 31.82 -15.18 21.22
CA LEU A 779 31.26 -16.53 21.05
C LEU A 779 30.07 -16.77 21.99
N ARG A 780 30.16 -16.30 23.23
CA ARG A 780 29.07 -16.38 24.20
C ARG A 780 27.84 -15.59 23.75
N LEU A 781 28.03 -14.33 23.35
CA LEU A 781 26.94 -13.47 22.88
C LEU A 781 26.22 -14.07 21.66
N ALA A 782 26.96 -14.65 20.72
CA ALA A 782 26.40 -15.33 19.56
C ALA A 782 25.61 -16.60 19.93
N ALA A 783 26.09 -17.37 20.91
CA ALA A 783 25.40 -18.56 21.39
C ALA A 783 24.12 -18.23 22.16
N GLU A 784 24.14 -17.17 22.97
CA GLU A 784 22.97 -16.71 23.75
C GLU A 784 21.93 -16.01 22.86
N ASN A 785 22.34 -15.45 21.72
CA ASN A 785 21.48 -14.66 20.83
C ASN A 785 21.55 -15.13 19.36
N PRO A 786 21.16 -16.38 19.05
CA PRO A 786 21.31 -16.95 17.71
C PRO A 786 20.47 -16.25 16.63
N GLY A 787 19.42 -15.52 17.05
CA GLY A 787 18.54 -14.74 16.18
C GLY A 787 19.06 -13.33 15.82
N LEU A 788 20.20 -12.89 16.34
CA LEU A 788 20.80 -11.59 16.03
C LEU A 788 21.92 -11.72 14.98
N PRO A 789 21.73 -11.25 13.73
CA PRO A 789 22.73 -11.39 12.67
C PRO A 789 24.11 -10.82 13.05
N VAL A 790 24.14 -9.65 13.69
CA VAL A 790 25.38 -8.99 14.12
C VAL A 790 26.25 -9.86 15.04
N CYS A 791 25.62 -10.61 15.96
CA CYS A 791 26.35 -11.48 16.88
C CYS A 791 26.94 -12.69 16.16
N ARG A 792 26.18 -13.27 15.23
CA ARG A 792 26.63 -14.37 14.37
C ARG A 792 27.79 -13.94 13.48
N ASP A 793 27.65 -12.81 12.78
CA ASP A 793 28.67 -12.28 11.88
C ASP A 793 29.99 -12.00 12.62
N ALA A 794 29.91 -11.48 13.84
CA ALA A 794 31.10 -11.25 14.67
C ALA A 794 31.83 -12.57 15.02
N ALA A 795 31.09 -13.62 15.38
CA ALA A 795 31.66 -14.94 15.68
C ALA A 795 32.25 -15.62 14.43
N GLU A 796 31.60 -15.51 13.27
CA GLU A 796 32.09 -16.05 12.00
C GLU A 796 33.38 -15.35 11.56
N ARG A 797 33.46 -14.02 11.71
CA ARG A 797 34.67 -13.23 11.40
C ARG A 797 35.83 -13.52 12.35
N LEU A 798 35.55 -13.98 13.57
CA LEU A 798 36.56 -14.34 14.56
C LEU A 798 37.27 -15.67 14.21
N ALA A 799 36.54 -16.64 13.65
CA ALA A 799 37.02 -17.99 13.37
C ALA A 799 38.32 -18.08 12.56
N PRO A 800 38.51 -17.37 11.42
CA PRO A 800 39.76 -17.42 10.67
C PRO A 800 40.94 -16.73 11.39
N ILE A 801 40.67 -15.74 12.25
CA ILE A 801 41.69 -15.00 13.00
C ILE A 801 42.27 -15.87 14.13
N LEU A 802 41.42 -16.64 14.80
CA LEU A 802 41.87 -17.61 15.81
C LEU A 802 42.72 -18.72 15.18
N LYS A 803 42.32 -19.23 14.01
CA LYS A 803 43.06 -20.28 13.27
C LYS A 803 44.44 -19.82 12.78
N SER A 804 44.60 -18.53 12.44
CA SER A 804 45.90 -17.99 12.01
C SER A 804 46.82 -17.62 13.18
N GLY A 805 46.25 -17.36 14.36
CA GLY A 805 46.98 -17.12 15.60
C GLY A 805 47.55 -18.38 16.27
N GLU A 806 46.95 -19.55 16.06
CA GLU A 806 47.45 -20.84 16.59
C GLU A 806 48.78 -21.32 15.98
N GLY A 807 49.29 -20.61 14.96
CA GLY A 807 50.57 -20.89 14.29
C GLY A 807 51.73 -19.95 14.61
N LYS A 808 51.59 -19.01 15.58
CA LYS A 808 52.65 -18.08 16.00
C LYS A 808 52.83 -18.01 17.51
#